data_AF-A0A842V4C7-F1
#
_entry.id   AF-A0A842V4C7-F1
#
_cell.length_a   1.000
_cell.length_b   1.000
_cell.length_c   1.000
_cell.angle_alpha   90.00
_cell.angle_beta   90.00
_cell.angle_gamma   90.00
#
_symmetry.space_group_name_H-M   'P 1'
#
loop_
_entity.id
_entity.type
_entity.pdbx_description
1 polymer ?
#
loop_
_entity_poly.entity_id
_entity_poly.type
_entity_poly.pdbx_seq_one_letter_code
_entity_poly.pdbx_strand_id
1 'polypeptide(L)'
;MSISDRFTDKGLKHLSNAGISLDDALLFDERFDDYDIYLLHKKGIFPEYANSYDSRFTGFDVVNLINMGFLSDDINRYNQRFKATDIWLFCYNDIPAKITNDFEMIDGWGVFNLINEGIMAKDANAFDIRFSWQDIVMLIRNGIPSFKANSYNEHLSGADIIELFKKDFPGSKTHYTFRHLSSLKVEHPLKSIVEAGKHDLAENYPKDHIQKMAHMGLSADEVEKYDSRFDFEDVLALANANICYIKANNYPEIFTGEEIVKLSEEKITPQKAYDFVRLPKNKYNRFDRRETFLLCKAQTSLSDANDYDYRFNLEDIIRLSIIDCSPDVANEYNTDFTGTDIYLLYSIGLKPNNIPEDPKLQEYIHKILNMLKERRTMPDIERVGSREISEEILFNFFQDFRVLGTGAHGIVLLDQSEVLDYVILNFLAHGQDSEDWTSKKRDFQYAIKFSIKAEHEFNLLSLMKSHDYVVKPLGYMHGVYIKLGFIQGETLENLLKNKGSLPYDNTMKYGTDILNGIFELRRDGIYHRDIHERNLMIDEDIDRAIILDLSAATRKYWDIHRNNRAYGGNNDLISLGQVMYKMAAGHNLFNEGHGFTCYSAVKEGIKTTREKVYDDPELLQSYLNKVREDVKDRNLADLIVYLLDDDLWTQPGLEKVQETQRMFERYVA
;
A
#
# COMPACT_ATOMS: atom_id res chain seq x y z
N MET A 1 -28.82 -23.93 2.76
CA MET A 1 -28.36 -24.62 1.52
C MET A 1 -28.14 -26.10 1.79
N SER A 2 -28.18 -27.00 0.79
CA SER A 2 -27.58 -28.33 1.00
C SER A 2 -26.04 -28.19 1.03
N ILE A 3 -25.33 -29.10 1.70
CA ILE A 3 -23.85 -29.05 1.78
C ILE A 3 -23.22 -29.00 0.38
N SER A 4 -23.85 -29.68 -0.61
CA SER A 4 -23.44 -29.66 -2.01
C SER A 4 -23.72 -28.36 -2.76
N ASP A 5 -24.59 -27.48 -2.24
CA ASP A 5 -24.87 -26.17 -2.85
C ASP A 5 -23.90 -25.09 -2.36
N ARG A 6 -23.37 -25.23 -1.13
CA ARG A 6 -22.48 -24.26 -0.50
C ARG A 6 -21.01 -24.51 -0.80
N PHE A 7 -20.58 -25.77 -0.82
CA PHE A 7 -19.19 -26.14 -1.03
C PHE A 7 -19.04 -27.00 -2.27
N THR A 8 -18.14 -26.62 -3.16
CA THR A 8 -17.80 -27.47 -4.31
C THR A 8 -16.99 -28.68 -3.84
N ASP A 9 -17.07 -29.84 -4.51
CA ASP A 9 -16.21 -30.99 -4.18
C ASP A 9 -14.72 -30.64 -4.20
N LYS A 10 -14.34 -29.73 -5.12
CA LYS A 10 -13.00 -29.16 -5.22
C LYS A 10 -12.70 -28.26 -4.02
N GLY A 11 -13.65 -27.43 -3.62
CA GLY A 11 -13.62 -26.57 -2.44
C GLY A 11 -13.43 -27.30 -1.14
N LEU A 12 -14.23 -28.34 -0.88
CA LEU A 12 -14.09 -29.21 0.29
C LEU A 12 -12.71 -29.84 0.36
N LYS A 13 -12.16 -30.24 -0.79
CA LYS A 13 -10.77 -30.74 -0.87
C LYS A 13 -9.75 -29.64 -0.59
N HIS A 14 -9.97 -28.42 -1.04
CA HIS A 14 -9.11 -27.27 -0.73
C HIS A 14 -9.14 -26.87 0.75
N LEU A 15 -10.33 -26.83 1.35
CA LEU A 15 -10.53 -26.58 2.79
C LEU A 15 -9.85 -27.66 3.62
N SER A 16 -10.07 -28.94 3.29
CA SER A 16 -9.43 -30.07 3.97
C SER A 16 -7.89 -30.03 3.84
N ASN A 17 -7.37 -29.71 2.66
CA ASN A 17 -5.91 -29.52 2.47
C ASN A 17 -5.36 -28.32 3.25
N ALA A 18 -6.19 -27.32 3.55
CA ALA A 18 -5.85 -26.16 4.37
C ALA A 18 -6.02 -26.42 5.88
N GLY A 19 -6.38 -27.65 6.28
CA GLY A 19 -6.57 -28.04 7.67
C GLY A 19 -7.93 -27.67 8.27
N ILE A 20 -8.90 -27.28 7.44
CA ILE A 20 -10.23 -26.84 7.86
C ILE A 20 -11.18 -28.03 7.77
N SER A 21 -11.71 -28.50 8.90
CA SER A 21 -12.70 -29.57 8.90
C SER A 21 -14.04 -29.06 8.34
N LEU A 22 -14.89 -29.97 7.87
CA LEU A 22 -16.24 -29.58 7.43
C LEU A 22 -17.03 -28.95 8.58
N ASP A 23 -16.86 -29.45 9.80
CA ASP A 23 -17.52 -28.91 10.99
C ASP A 23 -17.03 -27.48 11.28
N ASP A 24 -15.74 -27.19 11.13
CA ASP A 24 -15.19 -25.83 11.29
C ASP A 24 -15.63 -24.89 10.17
N ALA A 25 -15.71 -25.37 8.93
CA ALA A 25 -16.22 -24.59 7.80
C ALA A 25 -17.70 -24.22 8.00
N LEU A 26 -18.49 -25.09 8.65
CA LEU A 26 -19.89 -24.84 8.94
C LEU A 26 -20.12 -23.81 10.06
N LEU A 27 -19.10 -23.48 10.85
CA LEU A 27 -19.19 -22.38 11.83
C LEU A 27 -19.21 -20.99 11.17
N PHE A 28 -18.60 -20.86 9.99
CA PHE A 28 -18.67 -19.62 9.21
C PHE A 28 -20.08 -19.40 8.66
N ASP A 29 -20.53 -18.14 8.70
CA ASP A 29 -21.82 -17.71 8.15
C ASP A 29 -22.02 -18.23 6.73
N GLU A 30 -23.26 -18.63 6.38
CA GLU A 30 -23.60 -19.25 5.09
C GLU A 30 -23.15 -18.42 3.88
N ARG A 31 -22.97 -17.10 4.03
CA ARG A 31 -22.46 -16.22 2.98
C ARG A 31 -21.03 -16.55 2.50
N PHE A 32 -20.20 -17.14 3.37
CA PHE A 32 -18.81 -17.42 3.06
C PHE A 32 -18.72 -18.75 2.32
N ASP A 33 -18.26 -18.67 1.07
CA ASP A 33 -17.98 -19.83 0.23
C ASP A 33 -16.67 -20.53 0.62
N ASP A 34 -16.33 -21.60 -0.09
CA ASP A 34 -15.10 -22.36 0.13
C ASP A 34 -13.83 -21.50 0.00
N TYR A 35 -13.82 -20.52 -0.89
CA TYR A 35 -12.70 -19.61 -1.09
C TYR A 35 -12.60 -18.55 0.00
N ASP A 36 -13.71 -17.97 0.43
CA ASP A 36 -13.79 -17.00 1.51
C ASP A 36 -13.37 -17.62 2.83
N ILE A 37 -13.88 -18.82 3.16
CA ILE A 37 -13.46 -19.54 4.36
C ILE A 37 -11.98 -19.88 4.30
N TYR A 38 -11.48 -20.33 3.14
CA TYR A 38 -10.06 -20.54 2.94
C TYR A 38 -9.27 -19.24 3.16
N LEU A 39 -9.71 -18.10 2.63
CA LEU A 39 -9.04 -16.82 2.73
C LEU A 39 -9.06 -16.27 4.16
N LEU A 40 -10.22 -16.29 4.82
CA LEU A 40 -10.41 -15.91 6.21
C LEU A 40 -9.57 -16.79 7.13
N HIS A 41 -9.62 -18.11 6.93
CA HIS A 41 -8.80 -19.05 7.69
C HIS A 41 -7.31 -18.84 7.42
N LYS A 42 -6.89 -18.68 6.14
CA LYS A 42 -5.53 -18.28 5.71
C LYS A 42 -5.09 -16.99 6.39
N LYS A 43 -6.07 -16.13 6.67
CA LYS A 43 -5.91 -14.89 7.38
C LYS A 43 -6.30 -14.98 8.88
N GLY A 44 -6.35 -16.18 9.46
CA GLY A 44 -6.58 -16.38 10.90
C GLY A 44 -7.81 -15.65 11.42
N ILE A 45 -8.81 -15.40 10.60
CA ILE A 45 -10.05 -14.78 11.04
C ILE A 45 -11.00 -15.93 11.33
N PHE A 46 -11.34 -16.11 12.60
CA PHE A 46 -12.25 -17.16 13.04
C PHE A 46 -13.71 -16.83 12.77
N PRO A 47 -14.58 -17.86 12.73
CA PRO A 47 -16.00 -17.69 12.48
C PRO A 47 -16.65 -16.63 13.37
N GLU A 48 -16.38 -16.61 14.68
CA GLU A 48 -17.01 -15.65 15.60
C GLU A 48 -16.70 -14.20 15.20
N TYR A 49 -15.47 -13.96 14.74
CA TYR A 49 -15.02 -12.65 14.34
C TYR A 49 -15.44 -12.29 12.91
N ALA A 50 -15.31 -13.21 11.96
CA ALA A 50 -15.81 -13.02 10.58
C ALA A 50 -17.32 -12.77 10.57
N ASN A 51 -18.07 -13.56 11.34
CA ASN A 51 -19.53 -13.49 11.43
C ASN A 51 -20.01 -12.22 12.16
N SER A 52 -19.14 -11.54 12.91
CA SER A 52 -19.47 -10.26 13.53
C SER A 52 -19.62 -9.12 12.53
N TYR A 53 -19.03 -9.22 11.34
CA TYR A 53 -19.20 -8.25 10.26
C TYR A 53 -20.55 -8.45 9.57
N ASP A 54 -21.23 -7.38 9.18
CA ASP A 54 -22.51 -7.43 8.47
C ASP A 54 -22.47 -8.36 7.25
N SER A 55 -23.52 -9.16 7.02
CA SER A 55 -23.60 -10.24 6.01
C SER A 55 -23.29 -9.78 4.58
N ARG A 56 -23.35 -8.48 4.31
CA ARG A 56 -22.95 -7.88 3.02
C ARG A 56 -21.46 -8.02 2.67
N PHE A 57 -20.58 -8.25 3.64
CA PHE A 57 -19.14 -8.31 3.41
C PHE A 57 -18.70 -9.72 3.04
N THR A 58 -17.91 -9.83 1.98
CA THR A 58 -17.24 -11.09 1.59
C THR A 58 -16.07 -11.39 2.52
N GLY A 59 -15.53 -12.62 2.45
CA GLY A 59 -14.31 -12.96 3.20
C GLY A 59 -13.14 -12.03 2.85
N PHE A 60 -13.03 -11.63 1.58
CA PHE A 60 -12.04 -10.65 1.12
C PHE A 60 -12.24 -9.26 1.73
N ASP A 61 -13.48 -8.77 1.81
CA ASP A 61 -13.79 -7.48 2.40
C ASP A 61 -13.42 -7.43 3.88
N VAL A 62 -13.79 -8.47 4.64
CA VAL A 62 -13.48 -8.59 6.07
C VAL A 62 -11.97 -8.57 6.31
N VAL A 63 -11.19 -9.30 5.49
CA VAL A 63 -9.72 -9.28 5.56
C VAL A 63 -9.16 -7.88 5.35
N ASN A 64 -9.64 -7.14 4.36
CA ASN A 64 -9.12 -5.81 4.05
C ASN A 64 -9.46 -4.80 5.14
N LEU A 65 -10.71 -4.81 5.64
CA LEU A 65 -11.17 -3.96 6.72
C LEU A 65 -10.32 -4.16 8.00
N ILE A 66 -10.02 -5.42 8.34
CA ILE A 66 -9.17 -5.75 9.48
C ILE A 66 -7.73 -5.29 9.28
N ASN A 67 -7.14 -5.48 8.09
CA ASN A 67 -5.77 -5.04 7.81
C ASN A 67 -5.60 -3.51 7.93
N MET A 68 -6.68 -2.78 7.71
CA MET A 68 -6.74 -1.33 7.85
C MET A 68 -7.02 -0.87 9.30
N GLY A 69 -7.25 -1.81 10.22
CA GLY A 69 -7.47 -1.54 11.63
C GLY A 69 -8.93 -1.24 12.00
N PHE A 70 -9.89 -1.53 11.13
CA PHE A 70 -11.30 -1.29 11.40
C PHE A 70 -11.98 -2.51 12.04
N LEU A 71 -12.82 -2.28 13.04
CA LEU A 71 -13.57 -3.30 13.77
C LEU A 71 -15.03 -3.37 13.28
N SER A 72 -15.68 -4.52 13.45
CA SER A 72 -17.08 -4.73 13.04
C SER A 72 -18.05 -3.75 13.70
N ASP A 73 -17.85 -3.39 14.98
CA ASP A 73 -18.70 -2.42 15.69
C ASP A 73 -18.73 -1.03 15.06
N ASP A 74 -17.65 -0.62 14.38
CA ASP A 74 -17.57 0.68 13.71
C ASP A 74 -18.07 0.59 12.27
N ILE A 75 -17.73 -0.50 11.58
CA ILE A 75 -18.06 -0.71 10.18
C ILE A 75 -19.55 -1.06 9.99
N ASN A 76 -20.15 -1.80 10.93
CA ASN A 76 -21.56 -2.18 10.88
C ASN A 76 -22.50 -0.99 11.12
N ARG A 77 -21.99 0.16 11.58
CA ARG A 77 -22.82 1.39 11.76
C ARG A 77 -23.18 2.05 10.44
N TYR A 78 -22.42 1.81 9.37
CA TYR A 78 -22.73 2.33 8.04
C TYR A 78 -23.89 1.56 7.43
N ASN A 79 -24.85 2.27 6.82
CA ASN A 79 -26.04 1.71 6.20
C ASN A 79 -25.67 0.57 5.25
N GLN A 80 -26.42 -0.55 5.30
CA GLN A 80 -26.17 -1.77 4.54
C GLN A 80 -25.98 -1.58 3.02
N ARG A 81 -26.51 -0.49 2.45
CA ARG A 81 -26.33 -0.14 1.04
C ARG A 81 -24.87 0.13 0.63
N PHE A 82 -24.02 0.51 1.57
CA PHE A 82 -22.62 0.81 1.31
C PHE A 82 -21.77 -0.47 1.25
N LYS A 83 -20.88 -0.56 0.26
CA LYS A 83 -19.91 -1.66 0.13
C LYS A 83 -18.66 -1.38 0.96
N ALA A 84 -17.78 -2.37 1.12
CA ALA A 84 -16.53 -2.20 1.85
C ALA A 84 -15.66 -1.06 1.29
N THR A 85 -15.65 -0.88 -0.04
CA THR A 85 -14.94 0.21 -0.72
C THR A 85 -15.49 1.60 -0.37
N ASP A 86 -16.81 1.71 -0.19
CA ASP A 86 -17.47 2.97 0.20
C ASP A 86 -17.12 3.33 1.65
N ILE A 87 -17.18 2.33 2.53
CA ILE A 87 -16.86 2.53 3.95
C ILE A 87 -15.38 2.83 4.13
N TRP A 88 -14.51 2.18 3.36
CA TRP A 88 -13.09 2.54 3.30
C TRP A 88 -12.90 4.01 2.93
N LEU A 89 -13.57 4.48 1.87
CA LEU A 89 -13.51 5.87 1.44
C LEU A 89 -13.97 6.83 2.56
N PHE A 90 -15.04 6.48 3.28
CA PHE A 90 -15.55 7.28 4.39
C PHE A 90 -14.56 7.31 5.57
N CYS A 91 -14.08 6.16 6.00
CA CYS A 91 -13.15 6.04 7.12
C CYS A 91 -11.80 6.69 6.82
N TYR A 92 -11.26 6.58 5.61
CA TYR A 92 -10.01 7.23 5.20
C TYR A 92 -10.10 8.77 5.28
N ASN A 93 -11.30 9.33 5.10
CA ASN A 93 -11.56 10.76 5.13
C ASN A 93 -12.26 11.21 6.44
N ASP A 94 -12.23 10.39 7.49
CA ASP A 94 -12.85 10.69 8.79
C ASP A 94 -14.35 11.06 8.73
N ILE A 95 -15.10 10.49 7.77
CA ILE A 95 -16.53 10.75 7.58
C ILE A 95 -17.37 9.74 8.40
N PRO A 96 -18.09 10.16 9.45
CA PRO A 96 -18.84 9.25 10.31
C PRO A 96 -20.09 8.66 9.65
N ALA A 97 -20.42 7.41 10.00
CA ALA A 97 -21.62 6.71 9.55
C ALA A 97 -22.93 7.51 9.68
N LYS A 98 -23.07 8.29 10.77
CA LYS A 98 -24.26 9.13 10.99
C LYS A 98 -24.50 10.12 9.84
N ILE A 99 -23.44 10.70 9.27
CA ILE A 99 -23.54 11.67 8.18
C ILE A 99 -23.87 10.95 6.86
N THR A 100 -23.18 9.85 6.57
CA THR A 100 -23.36 9.12 5.31
C THR A 100 -24.73 8.43 5.23
N ASN A 101 -25.28 8.01 6.38
CA ASN A 101 -26.56 7.29 6.45
C ASN A 101 -27.77 8.18 6.19
N ASP A 102 -27.66 9.51 6.32
CA ASP A 102 -28.76 10.45 6.05
C ASP A 102 -29.04 10.58 4.53
N PHE A 103 -28.08 10.22 3.69
CA PHE A 103 -28.27 10.13 2.24
C PHE A 103 -29.03 8.82 1.93
N GLU A 104 -30.14 8.89 1.20
CA GLU A 104 -31.04 7.73 1.07
C GLU A 104 -30.67 6.82 -0.11
N MET A 105 -30.51 7.39 -1.31
CA MET A 105 -30.42 6.61 -2.57
C MET A 105 -29.15 6.87 -3.39
N ILE A 106 -28.15 7.53 -2.80
CA ILE A 106 -26.88 7.89 -3.46
C ILE A 106 -25.78 6.93 -3.05
N ASP A 107 -25.03 6.37 -4.00
CA ASP A 107 -23.93 5.45 -3.74
C ASP A 107 -22.78 6.08 -2.92
N GLY A 108 -21.84 5.27 -2.42
CA GLY A 108 -20.83 5.77 -1.51
C GLY A 108 -19.89 6.82 -2.11
N TRP A 109 -19.51 6.63 -3.37
CA TRP A 109 -18.75 7.64 -4.12
C TRP A 109 -19.53 8.95 -4.27
N GLY A 110 -20.82 8.88 -4.60
CA GLY A 110 -21.67 10.08 -4.71
C GLY A 110 -21.87 10.79 -3.38
N VAL A 111 -22.06 10.06 -2.27
CA VAL A 111 -22.16 10.64 -0.92
C VAL A 111 -20.88 11.38 -0.56
N PHE A 112 -19.71 10.78 -0.78
CA PHE A 112 -18.41 11.43 -0.54
C PHE A 112 -18.28 12.74 -1.34
N ASN A 113 -18.59 12.72 -2.64
CA ASN A 113 -18.48 13.91 -3.49
C ASN A 113 -19.48 15.00 -3.09
N LEU A 114 -20.72 14.64 -2.73
CA LEU A 114 -21.72 15.61 -2.27
C LEU A 114 -21.30 16.28 -0.95
N ILE A 115 -20.72 15.53 -0.01
CA ILE A 115 -20.19 16.08 1.24
C ILE A 115 -19.04 17.06 0.95
N ASN A 116 -18.11 16.71 0.05
CA ASN A 116 -17.00 17.59 -0.33
C ASN A 116 -17.47 18.88 -1.04
N GLU A 117 -18.59 18.79 -1.77
CA GLU A 117 -19.26 19.93 -2.40
C GLU A 117 -20.13 20.73 -1.41
N GLY A 118 -20.17 20.33 -0.13
CA GLY A 118 -20.95 20.99 0.92
C GLY A 118 -22.46 20.80 0.79
N ILE A 119 -22.91 19.82 0.00
CA ILE A 119 -24.33 19.52 -0.21
C ILE A 119 -24.80 18.56 0.88
N MET A 120 -25.81 19.00 1.64
CA MET A 120 -26.38 18.21 2.73
C MET A 120 -27.36 17.16 2.21
N ALA A 121 -27.51 16.06 2.95
CA ALA A 121 -28.39 14.94 2.58
C ALA A 121 -29.82 15.38 2.25
N LYS A 122 -30.38 16.34 3.01
CA LYS A 122 -31.72 16.90 2.77
C LYS A 122 -31.87 17.49 1.37
N ASP A 123 -30.86 18.21 0.89
CA ASP A 123 -30.92 18.89 -0.41
C ASP A 123 -30.71 17.89 -1.55
N ALA A 124 -29.81 16.91 -1.35
CA ALA A 124 -29.58 15.83 -2.30
C ALA A 124 -30.80 14.91 -2.45
N ASN A 125 -31.41 14.47 -1.34
CA ASN A 125 -32.58 13.59 -1.32
C ASN A 125 -33.84 14.25 -1.91
N ALA A 126 -33.86 15.57 -2.12
CA ALA A 126 -34.99 16.26 -2.74
C ALA A 126 -35.06 16.10 -4.27
N PHE A 127 -33.97 15.65 -4.91
CA PHE A 127 -33.94 15.33 -6.33
C PHE A 127 -34.47 13.91 -6.59
N ASP A 128 -35.10 13.70 -7.75
CA ASP A 128 -35.56 12.36 -8.13
C ASP A 128 -34.39 11.37 -8.21
N ILE A 129 -34.65 10.10 -7.86
CA ILE A 129 -33.66 9.00 -7.86
C ILE A 129 -32.88 8.84 -9.17
N ARG A 130 -33.45 9.30 -10.29
CA ARG A 130 -32.83 9.24 -11.62
C ARG A 130 -31.58 10.12 -11.75
N PHE A 131 -31.41 11.11 -10.89
CA PHE A 131 -30.29 12.03 -10.97
C PHE A 131 -29.08 11.44 -10.27
N SER A 132 -27.97 11.37 -11.00
CA SER A 132 -26.67 11.04 -10.43
C SER A 132 -26.20 12.14 -9.49
N TRP A 133 -25.20 11.84 -8.65
CA TRP A 133 -24.60 12.88 -7.80
C TRP A 133 -23.99 14.01 -8.64
N GLN A 134 -23.46 13.72 -9.84
CA GLN A 134 -22.97 14.74 -10.77
C GLN A 134 -24.12 15.62 -11.26
N ASP A 135 -25.27 15.05 -11.61
CA ASP A 135 -26.44 15.81 -12.02
C ASP A 135 -26.91 16.73 -10.89
N ILE A 136 -26.98 16.25 -9.65
CA ILE A 136 -27.38 17.04 -8.48
C ILE A 136 -26.44 18.22 -8.29
N VAL A 137 -25.12 17.99 -8.29
CA VAL A 137 -24.10 19.05 -8.19
C VAL A 137 -24.24 20.06 -9.33
N MET A 138 -24.38 19.58 -10.57
CA MET A 138 -24.52 20.44 -11.76
C MET A 138 -25.79 21.30 -11.70
N LEU A 139 -26.93 20.71 -11.33
CA LEU A 139 -28.22 21.40 -11.24
C LEU A 139 -28.19 22.46 -10.13
N ILE A 140 -27.68 22.12 -8.95
CA ILE A 140 -27.54 23.08 -7.83
C ILE A 140 -26.61 24.24 -8.22
N ARG A 141 -25.44 23.95 -8.82
CA ARG A 141 -24.48 24.99 -9.25
C ARG A 141 -25.03 25.91 -10.33
N ASN A 142 -25.96 25.43 -11.17
CA ASN A 142 -26.65 26.23 -12.17
C ASN A 142 -27.93 26.90 -11.62
N GLY A 143 -28.17 26.84 -10.31
CA GLY A 143 -29.31 27.49 -9.66
C GLY A 143 -30.66 26.85 -10.00
N ILE A 144 -30.68 25.57 -10.38
CA ILE A 144 -31.89 24.83 -10.71
C ILE A 144 -32.32 24.03 -9.47
N PRO A 145 -33.38 24.44 -8.76
CA PRO A 145 -33.86 23.72 -7.58
C PRO A 145 -34.53 22.41 -7.97
N SER A 146 -34.51 21.43 -7.06
CA SER A 146 -35.00 20.06 -7.30
C SER A 146 -36.41 20.01 -7.89
N PHE A 147 -37.37 20.77 -7.36
CA PHE A 147 -38.75 20.78 -7.89
C PHE A 147 -38.84 21.21 -9.36
N LYS A 148 -37.91 22.04 -9.86
CA LYS A 148 -37.85 22.39 -11.29
C LYS A 148 -37.19 21.28 -12.09
N ALA A 149 -36.07 20.75 -11.64
CA ALA A 149 -35.38 19.65 -12.32
C ALA A 149 -36.28 18.42 -12.46
N ASN A 150 -36.97 18.03 -11.38
CA ASN A 150 -37.89 16.90 -11.34
C ASN A 150 -39.11 17.08 -12.28
N SER A 151 -39.42 18.30 -12.73
CA SER A 151 -40.52 18.55 -13.67
C SER A 151 -40.22 18.23 -15.15
N TYR A 152 -38.95 17.91 -15.48
CA TYR A 152 -38.53 17.51 -16.81
C TYR A 152 -38.71 16.00 -17.01
N ASN A 153 -38.83 15.55 -18.26
CA ASN A 153 -39.00 14.14 -18.58
C ASN A 153 -37.90 13.25 -17.99
N GLU A 154 -38.29 12.08 -17.47
CA GLU A 154 -37.42 11.15 -16.73
C GLU A 154 -36.21 10.64 -17.53
N HIS A 155 -36.27 10.68 -18.86
CA HIS A 155 -35.18 10.25 -19.74
C HIS A 155 -34.16 11.35 -20.07
N LEU A 156 -34.34 12.56 -19.53
CA LEU A 156 -33.40 13.68 -19.71
C LEU A 156 -32.38 13.71 -18.57
N SER A 157 -31.11 13.84 -18.94
CA SER A 157 -29.99 14.00 -18.00
C SER A 157 -29.94 15.42 -17.39
N GLY A 158 -29.14 15.63 -16.34
CA GLY A 158 -28.96 16.97 -15.77
C GLY A 158 -28.39 17.97 -16.77
N ALA A 159 -27.51 17.54 -17.67
CA ALA A 159 -26.97 18.37 -18.75
C ALA A 159 -28.06 18.81 -19.75
N ASP A 160 -28.94 17.89 -20.14
CA ASP A 160 -30.08 18.16 -21.03
C ASP A 160 -31.03 19.18 -20.41
N ILE A 161 -31.32 19.01 -19.11
CA ILE A 161 -32.16 19.93 -18.36
C ILE A 161 -31.53 21.30 -18.29
N ILE A 162 -30.22 21.41 -18.07
CA ILE A 162 -29.52 22.71 -18.06
C ILE A 162 -29.61 23.39 -19.42
N GLU A 163 -29.43 22.66 -20.52
CA GLU A 163 -29.51 23.24 -21.87
C GLU A 163 -30.93 23.73 -22.19
N LEU A 164 -31.94 22.93 -21.86
CA LEU A 164 -33.34 23.29 -22.03
C LEU A 164 -33.75 24.46 -21.12
N PHE A 165 -33.27 24.47 -19.88
CA PHE A 165 -33.52 25.53 -18.91
C PHE A 165 -32.89 26.86 -19.36
N LYS A 166 -31.66 26.84 -19.90
CA LYS A 166 -31.00 28.02 -20.49
C LYS A 166 -31.74 28.59 -21.70
N LYS A 167 -32.54 27.78 -22.39
CA LYS A 167 -33.37 28.17 -23.54
C LYS A 167 -34.83 28.48 -23.14
N ASP A 168 -35.12 28.62 -21.84
CA ASP A 168 -36.46 28.83 -21.29
C ASP A 168 -37.50 27.76 -21.70
N PHE A 169 -37.04 26.54 -22.02
CA PHE A 169 -37.94 25.46 -22.42
C PHE A 169 -38.55 24.78 -21.19
N PRO A 170 -39.89 24.78 -21.03
CA PRO A 170 -40.54 24.31 -19.80
C PRO A 170 -40.53 22.78 -19.70
N GLY A 171 -40.10 22.26 -18.55
CA GLY A 171 -40.00 20.82 -18.30
C GLY A 171 -41.28 20.03 -18.57
N SER A 172 -42.45 20.60 -18.23
CA SER A 172 -43.75 19.98 -18.48
C SER A 172 -44.03 19.63 -19.94
N LYS A 173 -43.44 20.35 -20.91
CA LYS A 173 -43.62 20.07 -22.35
C LYS A 173 -42.76 18.92 -22.86
N THR A 174 -41.70 18.55 -22.16
CA THR A 174 -40.77 17.49 -22.59
C THR A 174 -41.42 16.11 -22.58
N HIS A 175 -42.36 15.85 -21.66
CA HIS A 175 -43.10 14.59 -21.61
C HIS A 175 -44.00 14.34 -22.83
N TYR A 176 -44.59 15.41 -23.40
CA TYR A 176 -45.43 15.30 -24.59
C TYR A 176 -44.59 14.97 -25.84
N THR A 177 -43.47 15.68 -26.06
CA THR A 177 -42.58 15.47 -27.22
C THR A 177 -41.90 14.12 -27.19
N PHE A 178 -41.44 13.67 -26.01
CA PHE A 178 -40.78 12.36 -25.87
C PHE A 178 -41.75 11.22 -26.20
N ARG A 179 -43.01 11.28 -25.72
CA ARG A 179 -44.05 10.28 -26.01
C ARG A 179 -44.34 10.16 -27.52
N HIS A 180 -44.26 11.27 -28.26
CA HIS A 180 -44.42 11.27 -29.72
C HIS A 180 -43.22 10.62 -30.45
N LEU A 181 -41.99 10.90 -30.03
CA LEU A 181 -40.77 10.30 -30.62
C LEU A 181 -40.62 8.80 -30.33
N SER A 182 -41.03 8.35 -29.15
CA SER A 182 -41.06 6.92 -28.81
C SER A 182 -42.02 6.13 -29.72
N SER A 183 -43.14 6.74 -30.13
CA SER A 183 -44.08 6.12 -31.07
C SER A 183 -43.52 5.96 -32.50
N LEU A 184 -42.47 6.70 -32.83
CA LEU A 184 -41.77 6.68 -34.12
C LEU A 184 -40.46 5.86 -34.10
N LYS A 185 -40.15 5.15 -33.00
CA LYS A 185 -38.95 4.32 -32.78
C LYS A 185 -37.61 5.05 -33.01
N VAL A 186 -37.55 6.32 -32.63
CA VAL A 186 -36.33 7.13 -32.80
C VAL A 186 -35.40 6.95 -31.59
N GLU A 187 -34.15 6.54 -31.82
CA GLU A 187 -33.24 6.04 -30.77
C GLU A 187 -32.50 7.14 -29.98
N HIS A 188 -32.50 8.41 -30.42
CA HIS A 188 -31.79 9.49 -29.72
C HIS A 188 -32.71 10.68 -29.34
N PRO A 189 -33.24 10.74 -28.12
CA PRO A 189 -34.33 11.66 -27.79
C PRO A 189 -33.95 13.14 -27.85
N LEU A 190 -32.79 13.57 -27.34
CA LEU A 190 -32.45 15.00 -27.31
C LEU A 190 -32.20 15.58 -28.71
N LYS A 191 -31.41 14.86 -29.52
CA LYS A 191 -31.15 15.24 -30.91
C LYS A 191 -32.42 15.19 -31.73
N SER A 192 -33.30 14.22 -31.54
CA SER A 192 -34.59 14.12 -32.26
C SER A 192 -35.62 15.16 -31.83
N ILE A 193 -35.62 15.58 -30.55
CA ILE A 193 -36.40 16.73 -30.06
C ILE A 193 -35.94 18.03 -30.75
N VAL A 194 -34.67 18.09 -31.16
CA VAL A 194 -34.02 19.25 -31.82
C VAL A 194 -33.95 19.11 -33.36
N GLU A 195 -33.87 17.89 -33.92
CA GLU A 195 -33.62 17.48 -35.32
C GLU A 195 -34.86 16.92 -36.04
N ALA A 196 -35.95 16.54 -35.35
CA ALA A 196 -37.27 16.50 -36.01
C ALA A 196 -37.68 17.88 -36.55
N GLY A 197 -36.92 18.92 -36.16
CA GLY A 197 -36.89 20.20 -36.85
C GLY A 197 -35.91 20.34 -38.03
N LYS A 198 -35.15 19.31 -38.52
CA LYS A 198 -33.98 19.52 -39.44
C LYS A 198 -33.66 18.61 -40.70
N HIS A 199 -33.98 17.31 -40.88
CA HIS A 199 -33.87 16.51 -42.18
C HIS A 199 -32.45 16.30 -42.94
N ASP A 200 -32.32 15.26 -43.82
CA ASP A 200 -31.41 14.98 -45.02
C ASP A 200 -29.88 14.59 -44.97
N LEU A 201 -29.37 13.65 -45.85
CA LEU A 201 -28.01 13.51 -46.54
C LEU A 201 -27.39 12.05 -46.74
N ALA A 202 -27.03 11.55 -47.96
CA ALA A 202 -26.17 10.32 -48.22
C ALA A 202 -25.71 9.92 -49.70
N GLU A 203 -24.95 10.68 -50.52
CA GLU A 203 -24.64 10.31 -51.96
C GLU A 203 -23.14 10.30 -52.46
N ASN A 204 -22.09 10.26 -51.62
CA ASN A 204 -20.75 10.81 -51.99
C ASN A 204 -19.43 9.92 -52.07
N TYR A 205 -19.40 8.56 -52.14
CA TYR A 205 -18.12 7.76 -51.96
C TYR A 205 -17.59 6.88 -53.15
N PRO A 206 -16.24 6.67 -53.33
CA PRO A 206 -15.63 5.78 -54.37
C PRO A 206 -15.85 4.26 -54.20
N LYS A 207 -15.85 3.48 -55.29
CA LYS A 207 -16.19 2.02 -55.29
C LYS A 207 -15.30 1.11 -54.41
N ASP A 208 -14.00 1.36 -54.35
CA ASP A 208 -13.08 0.58 -53.50
C ASP A 208 -13.37 0.81 -52.00
N HIS A 209 -13.69 2.05 -51.64
CA HIS A 209 -14.08 2.42 -50.28
C HIS A 209 -15.40 1.76 -49.88
N ILE A 210 -16.39 1.70 -50.78
CA ILE A 210 -17.66 1.00 -50.55
C ILE A 210 -17.44 -0.49 -50.24
N GLN A 211 -16.48 -1.16 -50.88
CA GLN A 211 -16.18 -2.57 -50.63
C GLN A 211 -15.49 -2.80 -49.27
N LYS A 212 -14.56 -1.92 -48.88
CA LYS A 212 -13.91 -1.93 -47.57
C LYS A 212 -14.90 -1.64 -46.43
N MET A 213 -15.79 -0.65 -46.62
CA MET A 213 -16.87 -0.32 -45.68
C MET A 213 -17.83 -1.50 -45.48
N ALA A 214 -18.22 -2.19 -46.55
CA ALA A 214 -19.09 -3.36 -46.47
C ALA A 214 -18.47 -4.53 -45.70
N HIS A 215 -17.16 -4.75 -45.82
CA HIS A 215 -16.45 -5.80 -45.06
C HIS A 215 -16.38 -5.50 -43.56
N MET A 216 -16.38 -4.21 -43.18
CA MET A 216 -16.36 -3.77 -41.78
C MET A 216 -17.75 -3.46 -41.20
N GLY A 217 -18.81 -3.59 -42.01
CA GLY A 217 -20.18 -3.28 -41.58
C GLY A 217 -20.46 -1.78 -41.37
N LEU A 218 -19.72 -0.88 -42.04
CA LEU A 218 -19.88 0.58 -41.94
C LEU A 218 -20.80 1.13 -43.04
N SER A 219 -21.75 2.01 -42.67
CA SER A 219 -22.57 2.78 -43.63
C SER A 219 -21.95 4.12 -44.02
N ALA A 220 -22.38 4.72 -45.14
CA ALA A 220 -21.94 6.06 -45.58
C ALA A 220 -22.21 7.13 -44.51
N ASP A 221 -23.40 7.09 -43.90
CA ASP A 221 -23.80 7.98 -42.81
C ASP A 221 -22.94 7.79 -41.55
N GLU A 222 -22.45 6.58 -41.28
CA GLU A 222 -21.54 6.34 -40.16
C GLU A 222 -20.14 6.84 -40.44
N VAL A 223 -19.65 6.73 -41.68
CA VAL A 223 -18.36 7.30 -42.09
C VAL A 223 -18.40 8.82 -42.02
N GLU A 224 -19.49 9.46 -42.48
CA GLU A 224 -19.67 10.92 -42.39
C GLU A 224 -19.80 11.44 -40.95
N LYS A 225 -20.09 10.57 -39.97
CA LYS A 225 -20.13 10.96 -38.55
C LYS A 225 -18.75 10.99 -37.89
N TYR A 226 -17.71 10.40 -38.49
CA TYR A 226 -16.34 10.59 -38.01
C TYR A 226 -15.90 12.03 -38.30
N ASP A 227 -15.11 12.59 -37.40
CA ASP A 227 -14.60 13.94 -37.53
C ASP A 227 -13.77 14.10 -38.82
N SER A 228 -13.89 15.25 -39.48
CA SER A 228 -13.29 15.52 -40.81
C SER A 228 -11.76 15.43 -40.84
N ARG A 229 -11.11 15.38 -39.67
CA ARG A 229 -9.68 15.15 -39.51
C ARG A 229 -9.23 13.72 -39.80
N PHE A 230 -10.14 12.74 -39.74
CA PHE A 230 -9.82 11.34 -40.00
C PHE A 230 -9.99 11.05 -41.48
N ASP A 231 -8.93 10.56 -42.12
CA ASP A 231 -9.04 10.06 -43.48
C ASP A 231 -9.75 8.69 -43.51
N PHE A 232 -10.00 8.19 -44.72
CA PHE A 232 -10.72 6.93 -44.87
C PHE A 232 -9.99 5.73 -44.26
N GLU A 233 -8.65 5.73 -44.24
CA GLU A 233 -7.86 4.63 -43.68
C GLU A 233 -7.82 4.73 -42.14
N ASP A 234 -7.81 5.94 -41.56
CA ASP A 234 -8.01 6.17 -40.12
C ASP A 234 -9.36 5.60 -39.64
N VAL A 235 -10.45 5.85 -40.39
CA VAL A 235 -11.79 5.34 -40.05
C VAL A 235 -11.85 3.82 -40.07
N LEU A 236 -11.18 3.17 -41.03
CA LEU A 236 -11.08 1.71 -41.08
C LEU A 236 -10.27 1.16 -39.90
N ALA A 237 -9.14 1.80 -39.55
CA ALA A 237 -8.33 1.39 -38.41
C ALA A 237 -9.12 1.47 -37.08
N LEU A 238 -9.84 2.58 -36.87
CA LEU A 238 -10.70 2.80 -35.70
C LEU A 238 -11.84 1.78 -35.62
N ALA A 239 -12.52 1.54 -36.74
CA ALA A 239 -13.63 0.58 -36.80
C ALA A 239 -13.14 -0.86 -36.53
N ASN A 240 -12.00 -1.24 -37.08
CA ASN A 240 -11.38 -2.55 -36.84
C ASN A 240 -10.99 -2.74 -35.35
N ALA A 241 -10.63 -1.67 -34.66
CA ALA A 241 -10.37 -1.66 -33.22
C ALA A 241 -11.67 -1.56 -32.36
N ASN A 242 -12.86 -1.64 -32.96
CA ASN A 242 -14.16 -1.44 -32.31
C ASN A 242 -14.32 -0.05 -31.64
N ILE A 243 -13.72 0.98 -32.22
CA ILE A 243 -13.80 2.37 -31.78
C ILE A 243 -14.75 3.13 -32.72
N CYS A 244 -16.01 3.30 -32.31
CA CYS A 244 -16.99 4.04 -33.11
C CYS A 244 -16.72 5.56 -33.12
N TYR A 245 -17.32 6.28 -34.06
CA TYR A 245 -17.19 7.74 -34.20
C TYR A 245 -17.46 8.52 -32.91
N ILE A 246 -18.41 8.07 -32.05
CA ILE A 246 -18.69 8.70 -30.76
C ILE A 246 -17.45 8.65 -29.85
N LYS A 247 -16.75 7.52 -29.82
CA LYS A 247 -15.51 7.39 -29.03
C LYS A 247 -14.35 8.11 -29.72
N ALA A 248 -14.16 7.90 -31.02
CA ALA A 248 -13.05 8.47 -31.78
C ALA A 248 -13.05 10.01 -31.79
N ASN A 249 -14.21 10.63 -32.06
CA ASN A 249 -14.32 12.09 -32.14
C ASN A 249 -14.15 12.77 -30.76
N ASN A 250 -14.39 12.03 -29.68
CA ASN A 250 -14.18 12.52 -28.31
C ASN A 250 -12.72 12.46 -27.87
N TYR A 251 -11.77 11.98 -28.69
CA TYR A 251 -10.35 12.17 -28.40
C TYR A 251 -9.92 13.57 -28.83
N PRO A 252 -8.87 14.16 -28.22
CA PRO A 252 -8.32 15.44 -28.65
C PRO A 252 -8.04 15.52 -30.15
N GLU A 253 -8.35 16.67 -30.77
CA GLU A 253 -8.21 16.92 -32.22
C GLU A 253 -6.80 16.64 -32.78
N ILE A 254 -5.79 16.70 -31.91
CA ILE A 254 -4.39 16.49 -32.28
C ILE A 254 -4.02 15.05 -32.63
N PHE A 255 -4.83 14.05 -32.27
CA PHE A 255 -4.52 12.63 -32.49
C PHE A 255 -5.10 12.08 -33.81
N THR A 256 -4.35 11.24 -34.52
CA THR A 256 -4.84 10.45 -35.68
C THR A 256 -5.63 9.23 -35.24
N GLY A 257 -6.34 8.59 -36.20
CA GLY A 257 -7.03 7.33 -35.96
C GLY A 257 -6.09 6.25 -35.45
N GLU A 258 -4.90 6.11 -36.05
CA GLU A 258 -3.87 5.15 -35.59
C GLU A 258 -3.42 5.39 -34.13
N GLU A 259 -3.21 6.65 -33.74
CA GLU A 259 -2.82 7.02 -32.38
C GLU A 259 -3.94 6.73 -31.38
N ILE A 260 -5.19 6.98 -31.76
CA ILE A 260 -6.37 6.67 -30.94
C ILE A 260 -6.53 5.16 -30.72
N VAL A 261 -6.27 4.33 -31.74
CA VAL A 261 -6.26 2.87 -31.58
C VAL A 261 -5.26 2.46 -30.51
N LYS A 262 -4.01 2.96 -30.58
CA LYS A 262 -2.96 2.67 -29.60
C LYS A 262 -3.34 3.14 -28.19
N LEU A 263 -3.89 4.36 -28.04
CA LEU A 263 -4.35 4.86 -26.73
C LEU A 263 -5.49 4.00 -26.16
N SER A 264 -6.40 3.53 -27.02
CA SER A 264 -7.51 2.68 -26.61
C SER A 264 -7.07 1.29 -26.15
N GLU A 265 -6.03 0.70 -26.79
CA GLU A 265 -5.41 -0.56 -26.36
C GLU A 265 -4.83 -0.44 -24.94
N GLU A 266 -4.26 0.73 -24.61
CA GLU A 266 -3.76 1.10 -23.28
C GLU A 266 -4.86 1.46 -22.26
N LYS A 267 -6.14 1.31 -22.63
CA LYS A 267 -7.32 1.69 -21.82
C LYS A 267 -7.35 3.18 -21.44
N ILE A 268 -6.68 4.04 -22.22
CA ILE A 268 -6.77 5.49 -22.08
C ILE A 268 -8.06 5.94 -22.74
N THR A 269 -8.99 6.50 -21.99
CA THR A 269 -10.28 6.97 -22.52
C THR A 269 -10.13 8.34 -23.18
N PRO A 270 -11.08 8.74 -24.05
CA PRO A 270 -11.04 10.07 -24.64
C PRO A 270 -11.02 11.21 -23.61
N GLN A 271 -11.74 11.06 -22.50
CA GLN A 271 -11.71 12.02 -21.38
C GLN A 271 -10.31 12.10 -20.75
N LYS A 272 -9.68 10.95 -20.46
CA LYS A 272 -8.30 10.91 -19.94
C LYS A 272 -7.31 11.53 -20.91
N ALA A 273 -7.44 11.25 -22.21
CA ALA A 273 -6.61 11.86 -23.25
C ALA A 273 -6.76 13.39 -23.27
N TYR A 274 -7.99 13.91 -23.12
CA TYR A 274 -8.24 15.35 -22.97
C TYR A 274 -7.59 15.93 -21.72
N ASP A 275 -7.71 15.25 -20.58
CA ASP A 275 -7.09 15.68 -19.32
C ASP A 275 -5.56 15.73 -19.46
N PHE A 276 -4.98 14.77 -20.20
CA PHE A 276 -3.55 14.75 -20.47
C PHE A 276 -3.09 15.82 -21.45
N VAL A 277 -3.87 16.26 -22.44
CA VAL A 277 -3.39 17.29 -23.39
C VAL A 277 -3.80 18.72 -23.01
N ARG A 278 -4.55 18.88 -21.92
CA ARG A 278 -5.06 20.19 -21.49
C ARG A 278 -3.94 21.07 -20.94
N LEU A 279 -3.84 22.29 -21.46
CA LEU A 279 -2.94 23.33 -20.94
C LEU A 279 -3.72 24.52 -20.34
N PRO A 280 -3.26 25.08 -19.21
CA PRO A 280 -3.73 26.37 -18.71
C PRO A 280 -3.48 27.48 -19.74
N LYS A 281 -4.37 28.50 -19.79
CA LYS A 281 -4.34 29.61 -20.78
C LYS A 281 -3.01 30.38 -20.89
N ASN A 282 -2.13 30.26 -19.88
CA ASN A 282 -0.89 31.00 -19.77
C ASN A 282 0.37 30.14 -19.94
N LYS A 283 0.24 28.86 -20.32
CA LYS A 283 1.38 27.95 -20.57
C LYS A 283 1.55 27.70 -22.07
N TYR A 284 2.79 27.78 -22.53
CA TYR A 284 3.18 27.44 -23.91
C TYR A 284 3.46 25.94 -24.00
N ASN A 285 2.99 25.26 -25.05
CA ASN A 285 3.33 23.85 -25.26
C ASN A 285 4.73 23.73 -25.88
N ARG A 286 5.69 23.19 -25.14
CA ARG A 286 7.04 22.93 -25.66
C ARG A 286 7.20 21.60 -26.41
N PHE A 287 6.17 20.75 -26.46
CA PHE A 287 6.20 19.43 -27.08
C PHE A 287 5.44 19.41 -28.40
N ASP A 288 6.00 18.74 -29.41
CA ASP A 288 5.31 18.55 -30.67
C ASP A 288 4.16 17.53 -30.55
N ARG A 289 3.45 17.30 -31.66
CA ARG A 289 2.30 16.38 -31.70
C ARG A 289 2.70 14.95 -31.31
N ARG A 290 3.81 14.45 -31.84
CA ARG A 290 4.29 13.09 -31.59
C ARG A 290 4.73 12.94 -30.13
N GLU A 291 5.39 13.96 -29.59
CA GLU A 291 5.81 13.98 -28.18
C GLU A 291 4.61 14.07 -27.23
N THR A 292 3.59 14.85 -27.58
CA THR A 292 2.32 14.94 -26.82
C THR A 292 1.60 13.59 -26.78
N PHE A 293 1.62 12.84 -27.88
CA PHE A 293 1.11 11.47 -27.92
C PHE A 293 1.90 10.54 -26.98
N LEU A 294 3.24 10.63 -26.97
CA LEU A 294 4.07 9.80 -26.09
C LEU A 294 3.84 10.11 -24.61
N LEU A 295 3.70 11.39 -24.23
CA LEU A 295 3.34 11.79 -22.87
C LEU A 295 1.97 11.24 -22.46
N CYS A 296 0.97 11.38 -23.34
CA CYS A 296 -0.37 10.85 -23.10
C CYS A 296 -0.34 9.32 -22.93
N LYS A 297 0.43 8.61 -23.76
CA LYS A 297 0.62 7.15 -23.66
C LYS A 297 1.29 6.77 -22.33
N ALA A 298 2.28 7.54 -21.89
CA ALA A 298 2.95 7.38 -20.60
C ALA A 298 2.07 7.80 -19.39
N GLN A 299 0.84 8.26 -19.62
CA GLN A 299 -0.07 8.79 -18.60
C GLN A 299 0.49 10.01 -17.85
N THR A 300 1.35 10.79 -18.52
CA THR A 300 1.88 12.06 -18.01
C THR A 300 1.09 13.21 -18.62
N SER A 301 0.52 14.09 -17.80
CA SER A 301 -0.22 15.25 -18.33
C SER A 301 0.73 16.27 -18.96
N LEU A 302 0.28 16.94 -20.01
CA LEU A 302 0.99 17.99 -20.71
C LEU A 302 1.19 19.21 -19.80
N SER A 303 0.29 19.44 -18.85
CA SER A 303 0.48 20.45 -17.81
C SER A 303 1.68 20.11 -16.93
N ASP A 304 1.76 18.88 -16.40
CA ASP A 304 2.85 18.43 -15.54
C ASP A 304 4.16 18.36 -16.32
N ALA A 305 4.12 17.84 -17.56
CA ALA A 305 5.26 17.79 -18.46
C ALA A 305 5.86 19.19 -18.74
N ASN A 306 5.02 20.22 -18.85
CA ASN A 306 5.48 21.61 -19.01
C ASN A 306 5.94 22.26 -17.70
N ASP A 307 5.63 21.68 -16.54
CA ASP A 307 6.14 22.15 -15.24
C ASP A 307 7.55 21.64 -14.94
N TYR A 308 8.03 20.60 -15.64
CA TYR A 308 9.44 20.23 -15.59
C TYR A 308 10.32 21.30 -16.24
N ASP A 309 11.48 21.54 -15.64
CA ASP A 309 12.50 22.46 -16.14
C ASP A 309 12.86 22.17 -17.62
N TYR A 310 13.23 23.22 -18.37
CA TYR A 310 13.68 23.14 -19.75
C TYR A 310 14.88 22.21 -19.97
N ARG A 311 15.68 21.94 -18.93
CA ARG A 311 16.77 20.95 -19.00
C ARG A 311 16.31 19.50 -19.20
N PHE A 312 15.08 19.16 -18.82
CA PHE A 312 14.56 17.81 -19.00
C PHE A 312 13.95 17.66 -20.39
N ASN A 313 14.39 16.64 -21.12
CA ASN A 313 13.80 16.26 -22.40
C ASN A 313 12.60 15.33 -22.20
N LEU A 314 11.90 14.98 -23.28
CA LEU A 314 10.73 14.08 -23.24
C LEU A 314 11.03 12.75 -22.53
N GLU A 315 12.20 12.16 -22.79
CA GLU A 315 12.58 10.85 -22.24
C GLU A 315 12.80 10.94 -20.72
N ASP A 316 13.46 11.99 -20.26
CA ASP A 316 13.64 12.26 -18.84
C ASP A 316 12.29 12.42 -18.12
N ILE A 317 11.36 13.18 -18.70
CA ILE A 317 10.04 13.46 -18.12
C ILE A 317 9.21 12.17 -18.00
N ILE A 318 9.17 11.36 -19.05
CA ILE A 318 8.47 10.07 -19.02
C ILE A 318 9.06 9.16 -17.94
N ARG A 319 10.40 9.07 -17.86
CA ARG A 319 11.09 8.26 -16.83
C ARG A 319 10.74 8.71 -15.42
N LEU A 320 10.80 10.00 -15.15
CA LEU A 320 10.47 10.56 -13.84
C LEU A 320 8.99 10.37 -13.48
N SER A 321 8.10 10.49 -14.47
CA SER A 321 6.67 10.21 -14.28
C SER A 321 6.38 8.75 -13.94
N ILE A 322 7.14 7.79 -14.47
CA ILE A 322 6.93 6.35 -14.19
C ILE A 322 7.15 6.02 -12.71
N ILE A 323 8.07 6.73 -12.05
CA ILE A 323 8.39 6.53 -10.63
C ILE A 323 7.65 7.50 -9.70
N ASP A 324 6.60 8.17 -10.20
CA ASP A 324 5.84 9.19 -9.48
C ASP A 324 6.73 10.29 -8.86
N CYS A 325 7.79 10.71 -9.55
CA CYS A 325 8.57 11.89 -9.20
C CYS A 325 7.88 13.11 -9.84
N SER A 326 7.35 14.05 -9.05
CA SER A 326 6.64 15.21 -9.57
C SER A 326 7.59 16.27 -10.14
N PRO A 327 7.11 17.19 -11.01
CA PRO A 327 7.93 18.29 -11.51
C PRO A 327 8.52 19.15 -10.38
N ASP A 328 7.71 19.46 -9.35
CA ASP A 328 8.16 20.23 -8.18
C ASP A 328 9.39 19.59 -7.53
N VAL A 329 9.35 18.26 -7.34
CA VAL A 329 10.45 17.54 -6.70
C VAL A 329 11.64 17.36 -7.65
N ALA A 330 11.40 17.06 -8.93
CA ALA A 330 12.46 16.90 -9.92
C ALA A 330 13.24 18.20 -10.17
N ASN A 331 12.54 19.34 -10.16
CA ASN A 331 13.13 20.66 -10.38
C ASN A 331 13.96 21.14 -9.19
N GLU A 332 13.70 20.63 -7.97
CA GLU A 332 14.51 20.92 -6.78
C GLU A 332 15.91 20.29 -6.81
N TYR A 333 16.14 19.23 -7.61
CA TYR A 333 17.48 18.67 -7.76
C TYR A 333 18.41 19.67 -8.43
N ASN A 334 19.68 19.69 -8.03
CA ASN A 334 20.70 20.53 -8.68
C ASN A 334 20.73 20.34 -10.21
N THR A 335 20.97 21.44 -10.95
CA THR A 335 21.05 21.49 -12.41
C THR A 335 22.04 20.51 -13.04
N ASP A 336 23.06 20.11 -12.28
CA ASP A 336 24.10 19.18 -12.73
C ASP A 336 23.57 17.74 -12.91
N PHE A 337 22.47 17.37 -12.24
CA PHE A 337 21.85 16.06 -12.39
C PHE A 337 20.95 15.99 -13.62
N THR A 338 21.18 14.98 -14.47
CA THR A 338 20.29 14.66 -15.61
C THR A 338 18.99 14.02 -15.11
N GLY A 339 17.93 14.00 -15.93
CA GLY A 339 16.69 13.31 -15.54
C GLY A 339 16.90 11.82 -15.26
N THR A 340 17.86 11.21 -15.94
CA THR A 340 18.32 9.83 -15.65
C THR A 340 18.98 9.70 -14.28
N ASP A 341 19.75 10.69 -13.86
CA ASP A 341 20.38 10.70 -12.53
C ASP A 341 19.31 10.80 -11.44
N ILE A 342 18.37 11.72 -11.62
CA ILE A 342 17.24 11.92 -10.70
C ILE A 342 16.37 10.67 -10.63
N TYR A 343 16.10 10.02 -11.76
CA TYR A 343 15.37 8.75 -11.79
C TYR A 343 16.02 7.70 -10.88
N LEU A 344 17.34 7.54 -10.97
CA LEU A 344 18.08 6.57 -10.16
C LEU A 344 18.07 6.96 -8.67
N LEU A 345 18.33 8.23 -8.36
CA LEU A 345 18.36 8.75 -6.99
C LEU A 345 16.99 8.66 -6.30
N TYR A 346 15.93 9.07 -7.00
CA TYR A 346 14.57 9.04 -6.48
C TYR A 346 14.07 7.60 -6.26
N SER A 347 14.43 6.67 -7.17
CA SER A 347 14.08 5.25 -7.05
C SER A 347 14.66 4.57 -5.79
N ILE A 348 15.76 5.10 -5.26
CA ILE A 348 16.39 4.62 -4.00
C ILE A 348 16.05 5.50 -2.79
N GLY A 349 15.11 6.44 -2.94
CA GLY A 349 14.61 7.29 -1.86
C GLY A 349 15.44 8.54 -1.56
N LEU A 350 16.45 8.87 -2.37
CA LEU A 350 17.26 10.08 -2.21
C LEU A 350 16.59 11.28 -2.89
N LYS A 351 15.80 12.00 -2.09
CA LYS A 351 15.10 13.25 -2.45
C LYS A 351 16.04 14.47 -2.45
N PRO A 352 15.68 15.60 -3.10
CA PRO A 352 16.54 16.79 -3.22
C PRO A 352 17.09 17.28 -1.89
N ASN A 353 16.24 17.39 -0.87
CA ASN A 353 16.61 17.87 0.47
C ASN A 353 17.61 16.95 1.20
N ASN A 354 17.84 15.75 0.67
CA ASN A 354 18.76 14.77 1.22
C ASN A 354 20.05 14.66 0.39
N ILE A 355 20.22 15.51 -0.64
CA ILE A 355 21.43 15.58 -1.46
C ILE A 355 22.30 16.76 -0.98
N PRO A 356 23.52 16.50 -0.53
CA PRO A 356 24.44 17.48 0.00
C PRO A 356 25.04 18.31 -1.12
N GLU A 357 25.33 19.55 -0.76
CA GLU A 357 25.82 20.57 -1.65
C GLU A 357 27.35 20.56 -1.81
N ASP A 358 28.09 19.61 -1.18
CA ASP A 358 29.55 19.52 -1.35
C ASP A 358 29.88 19.21 -2.82
N PRO A 359 30.69 20.02 -3.50
CA PRO A 359 31.11 19.75 -4.88
C PRO A 359 31.83 18.40 -5.05
N LYS A 360 32.63 17.96 -4.07
CA LYS A 360 33.29 16.65 -4.11
C LYS A 360 32.27 15.52 -4.00
N LEU A 361 31.16 15.75 -3.30
CA LEU A 361 30.13 14.75 -3.15
C LEU A 361 29.27 14.55 -4.35
N GLN A 362 28.93 15.67 -4.97
CA GLN A 362 28.25 15.63 -6.23
C GLN A 362 29.14 14.92 -7.26
N GLU A 363 30.47 15.12 -7.26
CA GLU A 363 31.39 14.34 -8.11
C GLU A 363 31.29 12.82 -7.86
N TYR A 364 31.14 12.39 -6.60
CA TYR A 364 31.01 10.96 -6.27
C TYR A 364 29.64 10.37 -6.61
N ILE A 365 28.55 11.11 -6.37
CA ILE A 365 27.22 10.73 -6.85
C ILE A 365 27.27 10.52 -8.37
N HIS A 366 27.87 11.45 -9.12
CA HIS A 366 28.04 11.33 -10.56
C HIS A 366 28.87 10.10 -10.97
N LYS A 367 29.92 9.74 -10.22
CA LYS A 367 30.70 8.50 -10.47
C LYS A 367 29.86 7.24 -10.30
N ILE A 368 29.04 7.13 -9.25
CA ILE A 368 28.13 5.99 -9.09
C ILE A 368 27.15 5.93 -10.26
N LEU A 369 26.52 7.06 -10.56
CA LEU A 369 25.50 7.14 -11.60
C LEU A 369 26.08 6.74 -12.97
N ASN A 370 27.32 7.14 -13.26
CA ASN A 370 28.03 6.70 -14.46
C ASN A 370 28.30 5.19 -14.47
N MET A 371 28.75 4.60 -13.35
CA MET A 371 28.91 3.13 -13.25
C MET A 371 27.57 2.38 -13.45
N LEU A 372 26.47 2.93 -12.92
CA LEU A 372 25.12 2.35 -13.09
C LEU A 372 24.61 2.47 -14.54
N LYS A 373 24.98 3.54 -15.25
CA LYS A 373 24.64 3.76 -16.67
C LYS A 373 25.40 2.82 -17.60
N GLU A 374 26.69 2.57 -17.35
CA GLU A 374 27.54 1.71 -18.21
C GLU A 374 27.15 0.22 -18.21
N ARG A 375 26.41 -0.24 -17.19
CA ARG A 375 26.01 -1.65 -17.03
C ARG A 375 24.55 -1.97 -17.41
N ARG A 376 23.79 -1.00 -17.92
CA ARG A 376 22.36 -1.17 -18.28
C ARG A 376 22.08 -1.17 -19.79
N THR A 377 21.06 -1.93 -20.18
CA THR A 377 20.16 -1.58 -21.29
C THR A 377 18.91 -0.88 -20.72
N MET A 378 18.65 0.36 -21.14
CA MET A 378 17.49 1.16 -20.71
C MET A 378 16.21 0.68 -21.43
N PRO A 379 15.02 0.77 -20.81
CA PRO A 379 13.76 0.44 -21.47
C PRO A 379 13.49 1.38 -22.65
N ASP A 380 13.11 0.79 -23.78
CA ASP A 380 12.84 1.50 -25.05
C ASP A 380 11.54 2.30 -24.96
N ILE A 381 11.59 3.59 -25.31
CA ILE A 381 10.46 4.56 -25.19
C ILE A 381 9.20 4.07 -25.94
N GLU A 382 9.37 3.35 -27.06
CA GLU A 382 8.23 2.87 -27.87
C GLU A 382 7.47 1.71 -27.20
N ARG A 383 8.10 0.99 -26.25
CA ARG A 383 7.52 -0.17 -25.55
C ARG A 383 6.80 0.17 -24.23
N VAL A 384 6.74 1.44 -23.82
CA VAL A 384 6.25 1.91 -22.49
C VAL A 384 4.72 1.72 -22.27
N GLY A 385 4.05 0.96 -23.13
CA GLY A 385 2.63 0.59 -23.08
C GLY A 385 2.28 -0.62 -22.21
N SER A 386 3.11 -0.99 -21.25
CA SER A 386 2.69 -1.94 -20.24
C SER A 386 3.35 -1.59 -18.93
N ARG A 387 2.54 -1.43 -17.88
CA ARG A 387 3.01 -1.48 -16.48
C ARG A 387 3.69 -2.81 -16.12
N GLU A 388 3.89 -3.71 -17.09
CA GLU A 388 4.67 -4.94 -16.99
C GLU A 388 6.15 -4.78 -17.37
N ILE A 389 6.62 -3.57 -17.71
CA ILE A 389 8.06 -3.30 -17.76
C ILE A 389 8.61 -3.17 -16.33
N SER A 390 8.73 -4.35 -15.71
CA SER A 390 9.92 -4.87 -15.05
C SER A 390 10.10 -4.75 -13.53
N GLU A 391 9.36 -5.59 -12.80
CA GLU A 391 9.93 -6.24 -11.60
C GLU A 391 11.29 -6.89 -11.92
N GLU A 392 11.50 -7.34 -13.17
CA GLU A 392 12.72 -7.99 -13.67
C GLU A 392 13.95 -7.07 -13.86
N ILE A 393 13.77 -5.76 -14.13
CA ILE A 393 14.89 -4.79 -14.26
C ILE A 393 15.26 -4.25 -12.86
N LEU A 394 14.29 -4.11 -11.96
CA LEU A 394 14.56 -3.91 -10.53
C LEU A 394 15.32 -5.12 -9.97
N PHE A 395 14.90 -6.35 -10.29
CA PHE A 395 15.54 -7.60 -9.85
C PHE A 395 17.03 -7.72 -10.25
N ASN A 396 17.41 -7.21 -11.43
CA ASN A 396 18.80 -7.23 -11.89
C ASN A 396 19.69 -6.13 -11.27
N PHE A 397 19.11 -5.11 -10.61
CA PHE A 397 19.87 -4.02 -9.96
C PHE A 397 20.29 -4.30 -8.52
N PHE A 398 19.59 -5.19 -7.83
CA PHE A 398 19.83 -5.50 -6.42
C PHE A 398 20.80 -6.66 -6.18
N GLN A 399 21.60 -7.09 -7.17
CA GLN A 399 22.54 -8.21 -6.96
C GLN A 399 23.58 -7.93 -5.86
N ASP A 400 23.93 -6.66 -5.61
CA ASP A 400 24.88 -6.25 -4.56
C ASP A 400 24.19 -5.80 -3.25
N PHE A 401 22.85 -5.70 -3.26
CA PHE A 401 22.04 -5.31 -2.11
C PHE A 401 21.04 -6.42 -1.77
N ARG A 402 21.41 -7.25 -0.79
CA ARG A 402 20.52 -8.30 -0.32
C ARG A 402 19.46 -7.69 0.60
N VAL A 403 18.19 -7.78 0.24
CA VAL A 403 17.09 -7.49 1.18
C VAL A 403 17.21 -8.47 2.35
N LEU A 404 17.51 -7.95 3.54
CA LEU A 404 17.61 -8.75 4.76
C LEU A 404 16.24 -8.95 5.41
N GLY A 405 15.32 -8.00 5.25
CA GLY A 405 13.96 -8.10 5.76
C GLY A 405 13.06 -6.93 5.37
N THR A 406 11.76 -7.19 5.34
CA THR A 406 10.70 -6.20 5.15
C THR A 406 9.75 -6.26 6.36
N GLY A 407 9.36 -5.10 6.90
CA GLY A 407 8.51 -5.04 8.08
C GLY A 407 7.68 -3.76 8.16
N ALA A 408 6.77 -3.69 9.14
CA ALA A 408 5.86 -2.56 9.35
C ALA A 408 6.57 -1.21 9.70
N HIS A 409 7.88 -1.22 9.87
CA HIS A 409 8.71 -0.05 10.17
C HIS A 409 9.73 0.29 9.07
N GLY A 410 9.68 -0.43 7.95
CA GLY A 410 10.47 -0.16 6.74
C GLY A 410 11.22 -1.38 6.19
N ILE A 411 12.17 -1.10 5.30
CA ILE A 411 12.96 -2.10 4.55
C ILE A 411 14.39 -2.10 5.10
N VAL A 412 14.95 -3.30 5.30
CA VAL A 412 16.35 -3.49 5.72
C VAL A 412 17.16 -4.12 4.58
N LEU A 413 18.23 -3.45 4.18
CA LEU A 413 19.15 -3.88 3.13
C LEU A 413 20.53 -4.20 3.72
N LEU A 414 21.16 -5.26 3.23
CA LEU A 414 22.58 -5.50 3.40
C LEU A 414 23.32 -4.70 2.33
N ASP A 415 24.26 -3.88 2.78
CA ASP A 415 25.24 -3.24 1.92
C ASP A 415 26.56 -4.00 2.02
N GLN A 416 26.99 -4.58 0.89
CA GLN A 416 28.27 -5.29 0.74
C GLN A 416 29.26 -4.51 -0.14
N SER A 417 28.92 -3.25 -0.48
CA SER A 417 29.69 -2.45 -1.42
C SER A 417 30.57 -1.42 -0.68
N GLU A 418 31.83 -1.26 -1.12
CA GLU A 418 32.62 -0.06 -0.75
C GLU A 418 31.98 1.22 -1.31
N VAL A 419 31.07 1.11 -2.28
CA VAL A 419 30.51 2.21 -3.05
C VAL A 419 29.55 3.05 -2.23
N LEU A 420 28.59 2.43 -1.55
CA LEU A 420 27.62 3.20 -0.77
C LEU A 420 28.31 3.84 0.46
N ASP A 421 29.30 3.17 1.05
CA ASP A 421 30.10 3.74 2.14
C ASP A 421 31.04 4.85 1.70
N TYR A 422 31.71 4.72 0.55
CA TYR A 422 32.49 5.80 -0.03
C TYR A 422 31.62 7.00 -0.38
N VAL A 423 30.38 6.76 -0.78
CA VAL A 423 29.44 7.81 -1.19
C VAL A 423 28.80 8.47 0.02
N ILE A 424 28.44 7.69 1.06
CA ILE A 424 27.94 8.16 2.36
C ILE A 424 29.05 8.83 3.20
N LEU A 425 30.30 8.34 3.17
CA LEU A 425 31.42 8.90 3.96
C LEU A 425 32.02 10.15 3.34
N ASN A 426 32.18 10.19 2.01
CA ASN A 426 32.45 11.48 1.37
C ASN A 426 31.25 12.43 1.63
N PHE A 427 30.04 11.89 1.92
CA PHE A 427 28.80 12.68 2.18
C PHE A 427 28.89 13.54 3.42
N LEU A 428 29.73 13.09 4.35
CA LEU A 428 29.80 13.54 5.71
C LEU A 428 31.08 14.35 6.02
N ALA A 429 32.09 14.37 5.15
CA ALA A 429 33.41 14.92 5.45
C ALA A 429 33.74 16.24 4.72
N HIS A 430 33.05 17.34 5.07
CA HIS A 430 33.58 18.67 4.78
C HIS A 430 34.71 19.01 5.78
N GLY A 431 35.96 18.76 5.37
CA GLY A 431 37.07 19.66 5.73
C GLY A 431 37.90 19.41 6.99
N GLN A 432 38.14 18.16 7.42
CA GLN A 432 39.30 17.88 8.26
C GLN A 432 40.20 16.80 7.64
N ASP A 433 41.51 17.07 7.70
CA ASP A 433 42.57 16.31 7.06
C ASP A 433 42.44 14.81 7.30
N SER A 434 42.33 14.07 6.20
CA SER A 434 42.36 12.62 6.18
C SER A 434 43.78 12.15 6.50
N GLU A 435 43.99 11.60 7.69
CA GLU A 435 45.05 10.61 7.89
C GLU A 435 44.84 9.43 6.93
N ASP A 436 45.94 8.79 6.55
CA ASP A 436 46.05 7.81 5.48
C ASP A 436 45.26 6.51 5.76
N TRP A 437 44.00 6.46 5.33
CA TRP A 437 43.08 5.31 5.51
C TRP A 437 43.29 4.17 4.50
N THR A 438 44.24 4.30 3.56
CA THR A 438 44.49 3.28 2.52
C THR A 438 45.11 1.97 3.03
N SER A 439 45.42 1.86 4.33
CA SER A 439 46.22 0.76 4.88
C SER A 439 45.49 -0.22 5.80
N LYS A 440 44.15 -0.24 5.87
CA LYS A 440 43.41 -1.30 6.58
C LYS A 440 42.20 -1.82 5.80
N LYS A 441 42.44 -2.79 4.91
CA LYS A 441 41.41 -3.75 4.48
C LYS A 441 40.85 -4.47 5.71
N ARG A 442 39.61 -4.20 6.08
CA ARG A 442 38.75 -5.10 6.86
C ARG A 442 37.38 -5.11 6.22
N ASP A 443 36.78 -6.28 6.16
CA ASP A 443 35.52 -6.58 5.51
C ASP A 443 34.38 -5.69 6.04
N PHE A 444 33.90 -4.75 5.22
CA PHE A 444 32.85 -3.81 5.61
C PHE A 444 31.49 -4.29 5.10
N GLN A 445 30.69 -4.88 5.98
CA GLN A 445 29.28 -5.18 5.74
C GLN A 445 28.44 -4.39 6.74
N TYR A 446 27.36 -3.76 6.26
CA TYR A 446 26.45 -2.96 7.08
C TYR A 446 25.00 -3.26 6.77
N ALA A 447 24.12 -3.10 7.76
CA ALA A 447 22.69 -3.15 7.58
C ALA A 447 22.11 -1.73 7.53
N ILE A 448 21.34 -1.41 6.49
CA ILE A 448 20.66 -0.12 6.34
C ILE A 448 19.17 -0.35 6.50
N LYS A 449 18.58 0.25 7.55
CA LYS A 449 17.14 0.21 7.81
C LYS A 449 16.54 1.56 7.46
N PHE A 450 15.73 1.59 6.41
CA PHE A 450 14.93 2.76 6.08
C PHE A 450 13.76 2.88 7.06
N SER A 451 13.61 3.99 7.77
CA SER A 451 12.54 4.16 8.75
C SER A 451 12.27 5.62 9.09
N ILE A 452 10.98 5.98 9.18
CA ILE A 452 10.56 7.29 9.70
C ILE A 452 10.94 7.50 11.18
N LYS A 453 11.23 6.41 11.91
CA LYS A 453 11.69 6.45 13.31
C LYS A 453 13.23 6.36 13.44
N ALA A 454 13.98 6.46 12.32
CA ALA A 454 15.43 6.27 12.31
C ALA A 454 16.16 7.18 13.31
N GLU A 455 15.77 8.44 13.42
CA GLU A 455 16.35 9.35 14.41
C GLU A 455 16.07 8.91 15.86
N HIS A 456 14.83 8.54 16.18
CA HIS A 456 14.47 8.08 17.52
C HIS A 456 15.29 6.86 17.94
N GLU A 457 15.39 5.89 17.04
CA GLU A 457 16.15 4.66 17.24
C GLU A 457 17.66 4.95 17.38
N PHE A 458 18.23 5.76 16.49
CA PHE A 458 19.64 6.14 16.56
C PHE A 458 19.97 6.89 17.85
N ASN A 459 19.11 7.81 18.28
CA ASN A 459 19.29 8.58 19.50
C ASN A 459 19.28 7.67 20.73
N LEU A 460 18.39 6.68 20.81
CA LEU A 460 18.37 5.73 21.92
C LEU A 460 19.61 4.83 21.91
N LEU A 461 19.97 4.28 20.75
CA LEU A 461 21.16 3.45 20.62
C LEU A 461 22.43 4.23 20.97
N SER A 462 22.55 5.49 20.54
CA SER A 462 23.73 6.33 20.80
C SER A 462 23.88 6.77 22.25
N LEU A 463 22.83 6.68 23.07
CA LEU A 463 22.91 6.91 24.51
C LEU A 463 23.54 5.73 25.27
N MET A 464 23.58 4.55 24.65
CA MET A 464 24.11 3.35 25.28
C MET A 464 25.63 3.43 25.41
N LYS A 465 26.16 2.93 26.53
CA LYS A 465 27.61 2.89 26.77
C LYS A 465 28.30 1.69 26.11
N SER A 466 27.56 0.62 25.84
CA SER A 466 28.05 -0.61 25.20
C SER A 466 27.00 -1.18 24.26
N HIS A 467 27.47 -1.95 23.29
CA HIS A 467 26.67 -2.62 22.26
C HIS A 467 27.13 -4.07 22.12
N ASP A 468 27.38 -4.75 23.25
CA ASP A 468 27.90 -6.12 23.24
C ASP A 468 26.79 -7.14 22.93
N TYR A 469 25.54 -6.77 23.27
CA TYR A 469 24.33 -7.60 23.13
C TYR A 469 23.18 -6.85 22.44
N VAL A 470 23.39 -5.61 22.01
CA VAL A 470 22.42 -4.79 21.28
C VAL A 470 23.07 -4.27 20.01
N VAL A 471 22.33 -4.25 18.90
CA VAL A 471 22.83 -3.80 17.61
C VAL A 471 23.51 -2.43 17.70
N LYS A 472 24.69 -2.33 17.07
CA LYS A 472 25.49 -1.11 17.12
C LYS A 472 24.99 -0.10 16.08
N PRO A 473 24.67 1.15 16.47
CA PRO A 473 24.42 2.22 15.51
C PRO A 473 25.76 2.65 14.89
N LEU A 474 25.75 2.86 13.59
CA LEU A 474 26.92 3.34 12.84
C LEU A 474 26.68 4.70 12.19
N GLY A 475 25.42 5.09 12.01
CA GLY A 475 25.01 6.39 11.51
C GLY A 475 23.51 6.46 11.30
N TYR A 476 22.99 7.64 10.99
CA TYR A 476 21.59 7.81 10.58
C TYR A 476 21.44 9.05 9.69
N MET A 477 20.33 9.09 8.98
CA MET A 477 19.82 10.25 8.28
C MET A 477 18.39 10.50 8.77
N HIS A 478 18.15 11.70 9.30
CA HIS A 478 16.86 12.08 9.87
C HIS A 478 15.71 11.81 8.91
N GLY A 479 14.70 11.06 9.38
CA GLY A 479 13.50 10.72 8.59
C GLY A 479 13.72 9.76 7.42
N VAL A 480 14.93 9.23 7.21
CA VAL A 480 15.26 8.39 6.05
C VAL A 480 15.74 7.00 6.48
N TYR A 481 16.92 6.90 7.10
CA TYR A 481 17.51 5.59 7.44
C TYR A 481 18.39 5.62 8.68
N ILE A 482 18.60 4.45 9.26
CA ILE A 482 19.64 4.17 10.26
C ILE A 482 20.60 3.11 9.70
N LYS A 483 21.90 3.38 9.80
CA LYS A 483 22.98 2.45 9.47
C LYS A 483 23.38 1.70 10.75
N LEU A 484 23.36 0.39 10.67
CA LEU A 484 23.59 -0.54 11.77
C LEU A 484 24.75 -1.47 11.43
N GLY A 485 25.45 -1.96 12.46
CA GLY A 485 26.40 -3.06 12.30
C GLY A 485 25.70 -4.25 11.67
N PHE A 486 26.29 -4.81 10.60
CA PHE A 486 25.78 -6.05 10.05
C PHE A 486 26.10 -7.20 11.02
N ILE A 487 25.10 -8.04 11.24
CA ILE A 487 25.20 -9.25 12.05
C ILE A 487 25.01 -10.39 11.07
N GLN A 488 26.06 -11.17 10.86
CA GLN A 488 26.02 -12.34 10.00
C GLN A 488 25.31 -13.47 10.75
N GLY A 489 24.24 -14.03 10.18
CA GLY A 489 23.44 -15.09 10.81
C GLY A 489 21.95 -15.01 10.47
N GLU A 490 21.10 -15.53 11.35
CA GLU A 490 19.64 -15.56 11.17
C GLU A 490 18.88 -15.06 12.42
N THR A 491 17.63 -14.63 12.22
CA THR A 491 16.77 -14.27 13.36
C THR A 491 16.43 -15.52 14.17
N LEU A 492 16.19 -15.35 15.47
CA LEU A 492 15.75 -16.45 16.33
C LEU A 492 14.41 -17.04 15.84
N GLU A 493 13.55 -16.25 15.20
CA GLU A 493 12.33 -16.73 14.56
C GLU A 493 12.63 -17.78 13.47
N ASN A 494 13.58 -17.49 12.58
CA ASN A 494 13.94 -18.40 11.50
C ASN A 494 14.66 -19.64 12.04
N LEU A 495 15.53 -19.46 13.04
CA LEU A 495 16.19 -20.58 13.70
C LEU A 495 15.17 -21.56 14.31
N LEU A 496 14.13 -21.05 14.98
CA LEU A 496 13.06 -21.85 15.57
C LEU A 496 12.14 -22.47 14.52
N LYS A 497 11.83 -21.77 13.43
CA LYS A 497 11.09 -22.37 12.30
C LYS A 497 11.83 -23.58 11.72
N ASN A 498 13.16 -23.51 11.65
CA ASN A 498 14.01 -24.54 11.08
C ASN A 498 14.24 -25.73 12.05
N LYS A 499 14.49 -25.45 13.33
CA LYS A 499 14.86 -26.47 14.34
C LYS A 499 13.69 -26.96 15.20
N GLY A 500 12.56 -26.25 15.19
CA GLY A 500 11.43 -26.48 16.09
C GLY A 500 11.74 -25.97 17.50
N SER A 501 12.55 -26.71 18.25
CA SER A 501 13.01 -26.35 19.61
C SER A 501 14.53 -26.41 19.70
N LEU A 502 15.09 -25.73 20.70
CA LEU A 502 16.52 -25.67 20.97
C LEU A 502 16.87 -26.50 22.21
N PRO A 503 18.06 -27.14 22.24
CA PRO A 503 18.58 -27.82 23.44
C PRO A 503 18.76 -26.87 24.62
N TYR A 504 18.93 -27.44 25.82
CA TYR A 504 19.20 -26.71 27.06
C TYR A 504 20.35 -25.71 26.91
N ASP A 505 21.51 -26.16 26.41
CA ASP A 505 22.71 -25.34 26.31
C ASP A 505 22.49 -24.09 25.43
N ASN A 506 21.87 -24.25 24.26
CA ASN A 506 21.54 -23.13 23.38
C ASN A 506 20.50 -22.20 24.00
N THR A 507 19.47 -22.75 24.64
CA THR A 507 18.41 -21.95 25.29
C THR A 507 18.98 -21.12 26.43
N MET A 508 19.83 -21.72 27.27
CA MET A 508 20.52 -21.03 28.36
C MET A 508 21.49 -19.98 27.85
N LYS A 509 22.28 -20.31 26.83
CA LYS A 509 23.24 -19.38 26.23
C LYS A 509 22.55 -18.14 25.66
N TYR A 510 21.62 -18.33 24.72
CA TYR A 510 20.92 -17.20 24.10
C TYR A 510 20.03 -16.46 25.09
N GLY A 511 19.41 -17.16 26.06
CA GLY A 511 18.67 -16.53 27.14
C GLY A 511 19.54 -15.61 28.00
N THR A 512 20.78 -16.04 28.30
CA THR A 512 21.77 -15.23 29.02
C THR A 512 22.22 -14.02 28.21
N ASP A 513 22.47 -14.21 26.90
CA ASP A 513 22.85 -13.12 25.99
C ASP A 513 21.75 -12.04 25.92
N ILE A 514 20.49 -12.46 25.76
CA ILE A 514 19.34 -11.53 25.73
C ILE A 514 19.18 -10.82 27.08
N LEU A 515 19.34 -11.53 28.20
CA LEU A 515 19.31 -10.92 29.54
C LEU A 515 20.40 -9.86 29.71
N ASN A 516 21.60 -10.13 29.19
CA ASN A 516 22.70 -9.17 29.20
C ASN A 516 22.38 -7.95 28.33
N GLY A 517 21.74 -8.13 27.16
CA GLY A 517 21.24 -7.01 26.36
C GLY A 517 20.16 -6.18 27.05
N ILE A 518 19.22 -6.82 27.76
CA ILE A 518 18.24 -6.12 28.60
C ILE A 518 18.94 -5.34 29.70
N PHE A 519 19.98 -5.91 30.33
CA PHE A 519 20.78 -5.22 31.32
C PHE A 519 21.52 -4.00 30.74
N GLU A 520 22.14 -4.12 29.55
CA GLU A 520 22.78 -3.00 28.86
C GLU A 520 21.79 -1.84 28.62
N LEU A 521 20.61 -2.15 28.08
CA LEU A 521 19.54 -1.16 27.86
C LEU A 521 19.10 -0.52 29.18
N ARG A 522 18.87 -1.35 30.21
CA ARG A 522 18.35 -0.88 31.51
C ARG A 522 19.34 0.00 32.24
N ARG A 523 20.64 -0.30 32.16
CA ARG A 523 21.72 0.49 32.75
C ARG A 523 21.70 1.94 32.24
N ASP A 524 21.32 2.14 30.99
CA ASP A 524 21.26 3.44 30.34
C ASP A 524 19.82 4.03 30.32
N GLY A 525 18.92 3.42 31.10
CA GLY A 525 17.55 3.90 31.33
C GLY A 525 16.62 3.69 30.14
N ILE A 526 16.88 2.69 29.31
CA ILE A 526 16.11 2.36 28.12
C ILE A 526 15.29 1.08 28.40
N TYR A 527 14.02 1.13 27.99
CA TYR A 527 13.05 0.04 28.10
C TYR A 527 12.69 -0.41 26.68
N HIS A 528 12.96 -1.66 26.32
CA HIS A 528 12.86 -2.13 24.93
C HIS A 528 11.41 -2.31 24.48
N ARG A 529 10.63 -3.02 25.31
CA ARG A 529 9.19 -3.29 25.19
C ARG A 529 8.78 -4.21 24.06
N ASP A 530 9.57 -4.38 23.01
CA ASP A 530 9.24 -5.29 21.89
C ASP A 530 10.25 -6.46 21.77
N ILE A 531 10.62 -7.07 22.90
CA ILE A 531 11.51 -8.24 22.92
C ILE A 531 10.72 -9.47 22.44
N HIS A 532 11.11 -10.00 21.28
CA HIS A 532 10.55 -11.21 20.70
C HIS A 532 11.51 -11.81 19.66
N GLU A 533 11.28 -13.04 19.21
CA GLU A 533 12.19 -13.80 18.34
C GLU A 533 12.57 -13.16 17.00
N ARG A 534 11.79 -12.22 16.44
CA ARG A 534 12.20 -11.49 15.22
C ARG A 534 13.12 -10.30 15.47
N ASN A 535 13.12 -9.77 16.68
CA ASN A 535 13.98 -8.65 17.10
C ASN A 535 15.24 -9.19 17.79
N LEU A 536 15.56 -10.46 17.56
CA LEU A 536 16.71 -11.17 18.11
C LEU A 536 17.42 -11.85 16.95
N MET A 537 18.68 -11.52 16.75
CA MET A 537 19.53 -12.15 15.74
C MET A 537 20.58 -13.01 16.40
N ILE A 538 20.77 -14.23 15.90
CA ILE A 538 21.87 -15.09 16.33
C ILE A 538 23.03 -14.81 15.39
N ASP A 539 24.05 -14.14 15.91
CA ASP A 539 25.32 -13.92 15.22
C ASP A 539 26.05 -15.26 15.09
N GLU A 540 26.27 -15.74 13.88
CA GLU A 540 26.88 -17.05 13.64
C GLU A 540 28.40 -17.04 13.84
N ASP A 541 29.06 -15.89 13.77
CA ASP A 541 30.51 -15.76 13.89
C ASP A 541 30.94 -15.88 15.36
N ILE A 542 30.19 -15.24 16.26
CA ILE A 542 30.45 -15.26 17.70
C ILE A 542 29.47 -16.14 18.50
N ASP A 543 28.51 -16.76 17.80
CA ASP A 543 27.45 -17.60 18.35
C ASP A 543 26.72 -16.90 19.51
N ARG A 544 26.19 -15.70 19.27
CA ARG A 544 25.59 -14.82 20.30
C ARG A 544 24.24 -14.27 19.88
N ALA A 545 23.29 -14.18 20.81
CA ALA A 545 22.05 -13.45 20.57
C ALA A 545 22.22 -11.93 20.72
N ILE A 546 21.82 -11.18 19.69
CA ILE A 546 21.87 -9.72 19.63
C ILE A 546 20.45 -9.14 19.51
N ILE A 547 20.13 -8.17 20.37
CA ILE A 547 18.85 -7.44 20.35
C ILE A 547 18.85 -6.42 19.20
N LEU A 548 17.76 -6.41 18.43
CA LEU A 548 17.49 -5.50 17.32
C LEU A 548 16.27 -4.61 17.63
N ASP A 549 16.11 -3.54 16.84
CA ASP A 549 14.91 -2.69 16.72
C ASP A 549 14.43 -1.97 17.99
N LEU A 550 14.90 -0.75 18.20
CA LEU A 550 14.46 0.12 19.31
C LEU A 550 13.29 1.05 18.92
N SER A 551 12.53 0.75 17.88
CA SER A 551 11.42 1.62 17.40
C SER A 551 10.24 1.77 18.37
N ALA A 552 10.09 0.83 19.31
CA ALA A 552 9.14 0.86 20.42
C ALA A 552 9.83 1.13 21.78
N ALA A 553 11.13 1.39 21.79
CA ALA A 553 11.84 1.65 23.02
C ALA A 553 11.60 3.09 23.51
N THR A 554 11.68 3.28 24.82
CA THR A 554 11.52 4.59 25.46
C THR A 554 12.37 4.67 26.73
N ARG A 555 12.58 5.90 27.22
CA ARG A 555 13.20 6.17 28.52
C ARG A 555 12.19 6.47 29.62
N LYS A 556 10.90 6.54 29.28
CA LYS A 556 9.82 6.81 30.23
C LYS A 556 9.37 5.51 30.89
N TYR A 557 9.78 5.29 32.14
CA TYR A 557 9.47 4.08 32.90
C TYR A 557 7.96 3.74 32.93
N TRP A 558 7.12 4.74 33.21
CA TRP A 558 5.66 4.61 33.38
C TRP A 558 4.87 4.59 32.06
N ASP A 559 5.52 4.82 30.93
CA ASP A 559 4.83 4.79 29.64
C ASP A 559 4.30 3.36 29.45
N ILE A 560 3.06 3.18 29.02
CA ILE A 560 2.53 1.84 28.72
C ILE A 560 2.37 1.80 27.22
N HIS A 561 3.18 1.01 26.52
CA HIS A 561 2.97 0.82 25.09
C HIS A 561 1.75 -0.08 24.88
N ARG A 562 0.56 0.54 24.81
CA ARG A 562 -0.72 -0.16 24.55
C ARG A 562 -0.78 -0.79 23.16
N ASN A 563 0.09 -0.36 22.24
CA ASN A 563 0.25 -0.91 20.89
C ASN A 563 1.34 -1.99 20.80
N ASN A 564 1.79 -2.56 21.94
CA ASN A 564 2.81 -3.58 21.94
C ASN A 564 2.32 -4.80 21.15
N ARG A 565 3.04 -5.09 20.06
CA ARG A 565 2.58 -5.99 19.01
C ARG A 565 2.78 -7.43 19.46
N ALA A 566 1.84 -7.93 20.24
CA ALA A 566 1.48 -9.34 20.38
C ALA A 566 2.49 -10.39 20.86
N TYR A 567 3.80 -10.15 20.76
CA TYR A 567 4.84 -11.05 21.25
C TYR A 567 5.68 -10.39 22.34
N GLY A 568 5.82 -9.06 22.32
CA GLY A 568 6.37 -8.28 23.43
C GLY A 568 5.32 -8.01 24.51
N GLY A 569 5.73 -8.09 25.78
CA GLY A 569 4.98 -7.63 26.95
C GLY A 569 5.49 -6.27 27.42
N ASN A 570 4.73 -5.56 28.27
CA ASN A 570 5.24 -4.30 28.82
C ASN A 570 6.43 -4.51 29.74
N ASN A 571 6.69 -5.73 30.22
CA ASN A 571 7.86 -6.12 31.01
C ASN A 571 8.87 -6.91 30.14
N ASP A 572 10.11 -6.40 30.03
CA ASP A 572 11.16 -6.99 29.19
C ASP A 572 11.62 -8.38 29.71
N LEU A 573 11.57 -8.64 31.03
CA LEU A 573 11.94 -9.94 31.61
C LEU A 573 10.86 -11.02 31.36
N ILE A 574 9.59 -10.64 31.44
CA ILE A 574 8.49 -11.55 31.04
C ILE A 574 8.58 -11.88 29.55
N SER A 575 8.99 -10.90 28.73
CA SER A 575 9.22 -11.13 27.30
C SER A 575 10.39 -12.09 27.06
N LEU A 576 11.48 -11.99 27.84
CA LEU A 576 12.56 -12.97 27.85
C LEU A 576 12.06 -14.37 28.26
N GLY A 577 11.23 -14.48 29.31
CA GLY A 577 10.65 -15.75 29.74
C GLY A 577 9.84 -16.42 28.64
N GLN A 578 9.01 -15.66 27.91
CA GLN A 578 8.26 -16.13 26.75
C GLN A 578 9.18 -16.63 25.62
N VAL A 579 10.25 -15.89 25.32
CA VAL A 579 11.24 -16.29 24.30
C VAL A 579 11.96 -17.57 24.71
N MET A 580 12.40 -17.68 25.97
CA MET A 580 13.09 -18.88 26.47
C MET A 580 12.18 -20.10 26.49
N TYR A 581 10.92 -19.95 26.90
CA TYR A 581 9.92 -21.02 26.76
C TYR A 581 9.78 -21.45 25.30
N LYS A 582 9.65 -20.49 24.37
CA LYS A 582 9.51 -20.79 22.95
C LYS A 582 10.74 -21.50 22.39
N MET A 583 11.94 -21.14 22.84
CA MET A 583 13.18 -21.86 22.50
C MET A 583 13.12 -23.31 22.99
N ALA A 584 12.76 -23.55 24.26
CA ALA A 584 12.76 -24.88 24.85
C ALA A 584 11.63 -25.80 24.35
N ALA A 585 10.43 -25.26 24.20
CA ALA A 585 9.21 -26.00 23.87
C ALA A 585 8.85 -25.97 22.36
N GLY A 586 9.47 -25.06 21.60
CA GLY A 586 9.26 -24.89 20.16
C GLY A 586 7.94 -24.21 19.75
N HIS A 587 7.16 -23.73 20.71
CA HIS A 587 5.90 -23.03 20.46
C HIS A 587 5.68 -21.91 21.48
N ASN A 588 4.77 -20.96 21.19
CA ASN A 588 4.51 -19.84 22.09
C ASN A 588 3.57 -20.29 23.23
N LEU A 589 3.91 -19.94 24.47
CA LEU A 589 3.19 -20.35 25.68
C LEU A 589 1.69 -20.01 25.64
N PHE A 590 1.36 -18.81 25.15
CA PHE A 590 -0.01 -18.27 25.10
C PHE A 590 -0.70 -18.53 23.75
N ASN A 591 -0.05 -19.27 22.86
CA ASN A 591 -0.67 -19.74 21.64
C ASN A 591 -1.33 -21.09 21.92
N GLU A 592 -2.58 -21.08 22.39
CA GLU A 592 -3.38 -22.27 22.72
C GLU A 592 -3.74 -23.16 21.52
N GLY A 593 -3.06 -23.00 20.38
CA GLY A 593 -3.32 -23.81 19.19
C GLY A 593 -4.67 -23.50 18.53
N HIS A 594 -5.29 -22.37 18.83
CA HIS A 594 -6.39 -21.89 18.01
C HIS A 594 -5.82 -21.75 16.59
N GLY A 595 -6.38 -22.48 15.61
CA GLY A 595 -5.91 -22.64 14.23
C GLY A 595 -5.89 -21.36 13.39
N PHE A 596 -5.23 -20.32 13.88
CA PHE A 596 -5.04 -19.04 13.24
C PHE A 596 -3.89 -19.13 12.25
N THR A 597 -4.11 -18.75 10.98
CA THR A 597 -3.02 -18.71 9.99
C THR A 597 -2.68 -17.30 9.45
N CYS A 598 -3.44 -16.22 9.78
CA CYS A 598 -2.85 -14.87 9.71
C CYS A 598 -2.05 -14.62 10.95
N TYR A 599 -0.83 -14.22 10.66
CA TYR A 599 0.08 -13.59 11.55
C TYR A 599 -0.51 -12.45 12.43
N SER A 600 -1.43 -11.59 11.96
CA SER A 600 -2.03 -10.54 12.79
C SER A 600 -3.09 -11.04 13.78
N ALA A 601 -3.81 -12.11 13.45
CA ALA A 601 -4.81 -12.70 14.34
C ALA A 601 -4.19 -13.68 15.35
N VAL A 602 -3.18 -14.45 14.95
CA VAL A 602 -2.30 -15.19 15.88
C VAL A 602 -1.73 -14.22 16.91
N LYS A 603 -1.28 -13.04 16.43
CA LYS A 603 -0.76 -11.97 17.26
C LYS A 603 -1.78 -11.50 18.30
N GLU A 604 -2.96 -11.08 17.87
CA GLU A 604 -3.96 -10.55 18.81
C GLU A 604 -4.49 -11.64 19.75
N GLY A 605 -4.58 -12.90 19.30
CA GLY A 605 -4.90 -14.05 20.14
C GLY A 605 -3.87 -14.27 21.25
N ILE A 606 -2.58 -14.35 20.90
CA ILE A 606 -1.48 -14.48 21.88
C ILE A 606 -1.51 -13.34 22.89
N LYS A 607 -1.68 -12.10 22.42
CA LYS A 607 -1.79 -10.92 23.27
C LYS A 607 -2.96 -11.03 24.25
N THR A 608 -4.14 -11.31 23.72
CA THR A 608 -5.39 -11.39 24.49
C THR A 608 -5.31 -12.50 25.54
N THR A 609 -4.81 -13.68 25.16
CA THR A 609 -4.64 -14.80 26.09
C THR A 609 -3.64 -14.45 27.18
N ARG A 610 -2.48 -13.88 26.82
CA ARG A 610 -1.49 -13.44 27.81
C ARG A 610 -2.07 -12.44 28.80
N GLU A 611 -2.73 -11.38 28.33
CA GLU A 611 -3.32 -10.37 29.21
C GLU A 611 -4.36 -11.01 30.16
N LYS A 612 -5.23 -11.88 29.65
CA LYS A 612 -6.17 -12.65 30.49
C LYS A 612 -5.48 -13.52 31.54
N VAL A 613 -4.38 -14.20 31.17
CA VAL A 613 -3.60 -15.05 32.09
C VAL A 613 -3.00 -14.22 33.22
N TYR A 614 -2.48 -13.03 32.93
CA TYR A 614 -1.88 -12.16 33.96
C TYR A 614 -2.92 -11.40 34.80
N ASP A 615 -4.15 -11.25 34.31
CA ASP A 615 -5.26 -10.66 35.07
C ASP A 615 -5.90 -11.66 36.06
N ASP A 616 -5.61 -12.96 35.96
CA ASP A 616 -6.13 -14.04 36.83
C ASP A 616 -4.99 -14.87 37.48
N PRO A 617 -4.74 -14.72 38.80
CA PRO A 617 -3.67 -15.43 39.49
C PRO A 617 -3.76 -16.97 39.45
N GLU A 618 -4.96 -17.55 39.41
CA GLU A 618 -5.12 -19.00 39.33
C GLU A 618 -4.74 -19.50 37.94
N LEU A 619 -5.13 -18.74 36.91
CA LEU A 619 -4.79 -19.04 35.53
C LEU A 619 -3.28 -18.85 35.26
N LEU A 620 -2.66 -17.81 35.81
CA LEU A 620 -1.21 -17.64 35.78
C LEU A 620 -0.50 -18.85 36.38
N GLN A 621 -0.92 -19.30 37.56
CA GLN A 621 -0.32 -20.46 38.22
C GLN A 621 -0.46 -21.75 37.40
N SER A 622 -1.59 -21.94 36.71
CA SER A 622 -1.79 -23.04 35.76
C SER A 622 -0.77 -22.99 34.61
N TYR A 623 -0.55 -21.81 34.04
CA TYR A 623 0.42 -21.61 32.96
C TYR A 623 1.88 -21.79 33.43
N LEU A 624 2.23 -21.36 34.64
CA LEU A 624 3.55 -21.61 35.23
C LEU A 624 3.79 -23.11 35.48
N ASN A 625 2.75 -23.87 35.84
CA ASN A 625 2.86 -25.32 35.95
C ASN A 625 3.02 -25.99 34.58
N LYS A 626 2.30 -25.52 33.56
CA LYS A 626 2.46 -25.96 32.18
C LYS A 626 3.89 -25.78 31.68
N VAL A 627 4.56 -24.67 32.03
CA VAL A 627 6.00 -24.48 31.72
C VAL A 627 6.86 -25.61 32.28
N ARG A 628 6.61 -26.05 33.52
CA ARG A 628 7.35 -27.15 34.17
C ARG A 628 7.05 -28.52 33.57
N GLU A 629 5.90 -28.68 32.93
CA GLU A 629 5.50 -29.90 32.23
C GLU A 629 6.11 -29.97 30.83
N ASP A 630 6.12 -28.84 30.10
CA ASP A 630 6.57 -28.77 28.70
C ASP A 630 8.10 -28.73 28.57
N VAL A 631 8.79 -28.09 29.52
CA VAL A 631 10.24 -27.91 29.48
C VAL A 631 10.94 -29.10 30.15
N LYS A 632 11.68 -29.88 29.36
CA LYS A 632 12.32 -31.13 29.79
C LYS A 632 13.32 -30.95 30.94
N ASP A 633 14.07 -29.85 30.94
CA ASP A 633 15.07 -29.57 31.98
C ASP A 633 14.45 -28.75 33.12
N ARG A 634 14.56 -29.25 34.35
CA ARG A 634 13.94 -28.62 35.52
C ARG A 634 14.55 -27.26 35.87
N ASN A 635 15.86 -27.12 35.75
CA ASN A 635 16.53 -25.87 36.09
C ASN A 635 16.12 -24.76 35.11
N LEU A 636 16.07 -25.10 33.82
CA LEU A 636 15.58 -24.20 32.79
C LEU A 636 14.11 -23.85 32.99
N ALA A 637 13.26 -24.84 33.32
CA ALA A 637 11.86 -24.59 33.60
C ALA A 637 11.66 -23.62 34.78
N ASP A 638 12.40 -23.80 35.87
CA ASP A 638 12.30 -22.93 37.05
C ASP A 638 12.83 -21.51 36.77
N LEU A 639 13.84 -21.36 35.92
CA LEU A 639 14.30 -20.05 35.44
C LEU A 639 13.24 -19.34 34.59
N ILE A 640 12.61 -20.06 33.66
CA ILE A 640 11.53 -19.52 32.83
C ILE A 640 10.35 -19.11 33.72
N VAL A 641 9.97 -19.94 34.70
CA VAL A 641 8.91 -19.61 35.66
C VAL A 641 9.28 -18.35 36.45
N TYR A 642 10.52 -18.23 36.94
CA TYR A 642 10.96 -17.03 37.65
C TYR A 642 10.86 -15.75 36.81
N LEU A 643 11.11 -15.83 35.50
CA LEU A 643 10.96 -14.69 34.59
C LEU A 643 9.49 -14.33 34.31
N LEU A 644 8.61 -15.33 34.28
CA LEU A 644 7.20 -15.16 33.97
C LEU A 644 6.36 -14.77 35.20
N ASP A 645 6.78 -15.14 36.40
CA ASP A 645 6.13 -14.85 37.68
C ASP A 645 6.48 -13.43 38.18
N ASP A 646 6.04 -12.44 37.42
CA ASP A 646 6.18 -11.01 37.73
C ASP A 646 4.97 -10.22 37.17
N ASP A 647 4.87 -8.93 37.47
CA ASP A 647 3.82 -8.07 36.91
C ASP A 647 4.08 -7.76 35.43
N LEU A 648 3.14 -8.17 34.56
CA LEU A 648 3.17 -7.93 33.11
C LEU A 648 3.28 -6.45 32.76
N TRP A 649 2.66 -5.58 33.56
CA TRP A 649 2.49 -4.16 33.26
C TRP A 649 3.61 -3.29 33.85
N THR A 650 4.42 -3.84 34.74
CA THR A 650 5.48 -3.08 35.42
C THR A 650 6.85 -3.46 34.87
N GLN A 651 7.59 -2.46 34.39
CA GLN A 651 8.97 -2.68 33.94
C GLN A 651 9.89 -2.93 35.17
N PRO A 652 10.83 -3.88 35.10
CA PRO A 652 11.74 -4.15 36.22
C PRO A 652 12.79 -3.04 36.38
N GLY A 653 13.16 -2.68 37.60
CA GLY A 653 14.31 -1.79 37.83
C GLY A 653 15.64 -2.44 37.40
N LEU A 654 16.71 -1.65 37.34
CA LEU A 654 18.07 -2.18 37.09
C LEU A 654 18.47 -3.25 38.12
N GLU A 655 18.10 -3.06 39.39
CA GLU A 655 18.40 -3.99 40.48
C GLU A 655 17.78 -5.38 40.27
N LYS A 656 16.51 -5.43 39.82
CA LYS A 656 15.82 -6.68 39.52
C LYS A 656 16.49 -7.41 38.34
N VAL A 657 16.92 -6.68 37.31
CA VAL A 657 17.66 -7.29 36.18
C VAL A 657 19.02 -7.87 36.65
N GLN A 658 19.74 -7.17 37.53
CA GLN A 658 21.00 -7.67 38.12
C GLN A 658 20.81 -8.88 39.03
N GLU A 659 19.70 -8.93 39.77
CA GLU A 659 19.32 -10.12 40.54
C GLU A 659 19.08 -11.31 39.61
N THR A 660 18.36 -11.11 38.51
CA THR A 660 18.11 -12.15 37.50
C THR A 660 19.42 -12.64 36.86
N GLN A 661 20.38 -11.75 36.55
CA GLN A 661 21.70 -12.16 36.03
C GLN A 661 22.44 -13.07 37.02
N ARG A 662 22.49 -12.69 38.31
CA ARG A 662 23.09 -13.53 39.36
C ARG A 662 22.39 -14.87 39.54
N MET A 663 21.09 -14.95 39.25
CA MET A 663 20.37 -16.21 39.25
C MET A 663 20.81 -17.09 38.07
N PHE A 664 20.88 -16.54 36.86
CA PHE A 664 21.34 -17.26 35.66
C PHE A 664 22.76 -17.81 35.82
N GLU A 665 23.68 -17.02 36.39
CA GLU A 665 25.07 -17.44 36.65
C GLU A 665 25.17 -18.71 37.51
N ARG A 666 24.23 -18.95 38.42
CA ARG A 666 24.20 -20.16 39.28
C ARG A 666 23.85 -21.44 38.53
N TYR A 667 23.27 -21.34 37.35
CA TYR A 667 22.87 -22.48 36.51
C TYR A 667 23.82 -22.71 35.32
N VAL A 668 24.73 -21.77 35.08
CA VAL A 668 25.79 -21.85 34.05
C VAL A 668 27.12 -22.34 34.66
N ALA A 669 27.34 -22.13 35.96
CA ALA A 669 28.46 -22.68 36.73
C ALA A 669 28.20 -24.12 37.18
#